data_AF-A0A947G7H4-F1
#
_entry.id   AF-A0A947G7H4-F1
#
_cell.length_a   1.000
_cell.length_b   1.000
_cell.length_c   1.000
_cell.angle_alpha   90.00
_cell.angle_beta   90.00
_cell.angle_gamma   90.00
#
_symmetry.space_group_name_H-M   'P 1'
#
loop_
_entity.id
_entity.type
_entity.pdbx_description
1 polymer ?
#
loop_
_entity_poly.entity_id
_entity_poly.type
_entity_poly.pdbx_seq_one_letter_code
_entity_poly.pdbx_strand_id
1 'polypeptide(L)'
;MTSLERWKQRARRRARARVSLDEAVLGGRMWRYAFHRLRWLLSARLLSYGVHLVELVLLVRVVSGAQLGVALIAQNLAVIVGGAWWGALEVMRRRVREMRDLGHAHAEASLWLTRSVMLAAVIALLAAGAIPWTKASGPAAAYLLVVAGRCSIDLVVRCFYSGVYARGRVYRPLRATVAVELVSLGLASLLWPLASAWALPIAVALATVISRAVVVGYARRSYRLRRLATPSLRRSPAVATPWPEVALAALAGVSARLGPLAIVLLLVFRAPADAVLVVHLLAPLLTSAGSWPYAYYHDFTRTAHGVGRLLGERLSWALHGQALAVAGLLLVPALLVLAARGRLELGVPVAATLVAAGLLGAAQVKALARSHFESLVAGAVALMVVLAPWAVGRLGQSSGELLLALAISMSVAALVTGRFGRRARRPDTSELSNQVDWLEALRLRPRARVGAVRVAEPAVAATAARAIRAGLGEGGAVAVCRRRWIIWHHPESEPPLEVVDVAAACAGTSSQVESFGVATGAEQVARLREILGADGESLTREQLLRRFDQVFGDGLCADLRDGSRALVGLEAEDRRAIWADARTFARGGRGRRSRWAVSALVEDGCISMIFAVPRASSAAGRRRWDELVRAASVEPRLVERPGTYSLAYQRVL
;
A
#
# COMPACT_ATOMS: atom_id res chain seq x y z
N MET A 1 -39.79 12.37 -15.83
CA MET A 1 -38.39 12.01 -15.46
C MET A 1 -37.69 11.28 -16.60
N THR A 2 -36.59 11.82 -17.12
CA THR A 2 -35.85 11.25 -18.28
C THR A 2 -35.02 10.01 -17.91
N SER A 3 -34.59 9.22 -18.90
CA SER A 3 -33.68 8.07 -18.70
C SER A 3 -32.36 8.49 -18.06
N LEU A 4 -31.87 9.69 -18.41
CA LEU A 4 -30.68 10.32 -17.82
C LEU A 4 -30.88 10.67 -16.34
N GLU A 5 -32.04 11.20 -15.95
CA GLU A 5 -32.35 11.48 -14.55
C GLU A 5 -32.42 10.21 -13.72
N ARG A 6 -33.09 9.16 -14.22
CA ARG A 6 -33.12 7.84 -13.57
C ARG A 6 -31.71 7.26 -13.45
N TRP A 7 -30.84 7.47 -14.43
CA TRP A 7 -29.44 7.06 -14.34
C TRP A 7 -28.66 7.88 -13.31
N LYS A 8 -28.78 9.23 -13.32
CA LYS A 8 -28.16 10.14 -12.35
C LYS A 8 -28.62 9.84 -10.93
N GLN A 9 -29.91 9.58 -10.71
CA GLN A 9 -30.46 9.21 -9.41
C GLN A 9 -29.95 7.85 -8.95
N ARG A 10 -29.90 6.84 -9.83
CA ARG A 10 -29.26 5.54 -9.52
C ARG A 10 -27.77 5.69 -9.24
N ALA A 11 -27.06 6.54 -9.98
CA ALA A 11 -25.64 6.82 -9.75
C ALA A 11 -25.42 7.53 -8.41
N ARG A 12 -26.24 8.52 -8.07
CA ARG A 12 -26.25 9.21 -6.76
C ARG A 12 -26.56 8.24 -5.62
N ARG A 13 -27.61 7.41 -5.75
CA ARG A 13 -27.94 6.36 -4.76
C ARG A 13 -26.77 5.40 -4.57
N ARG A 14 -26.14 4.92 -5.65
CA ARG A 14 -24.94 4.07 -5.57
C ARG A 14 -23.73 4.80 -4.95
N ALA A 15 -23.55 6.09 -5.24
CA ALA A 15 -22.47 6.90 -4.69
C ALA A 15 -22.68 7.25 -3.20
N ARG A 16 -23.94 7.35 -2.76
CA ARG A 16 -24.34 7.49 -1.35
C ARG A 16 -24.22 6.18 -0.58
N ALA A 17 -24.56 5.04 -1.21
CA ALA A 17 -24.42 3.72 -0.60
C ALA A 17 -22.95 3.28 -0.40
N ARG A 18 -22.03 3.87 -1.18
CA ARG A 18 -20.59 3.60 -1.06
C ARG A 18 -19.98 4.44 0.06
N VAL A 19 -19.71 3.78 1.19
CA VAL A 19 -18.90 4.35 2.27
C VAL A 19 -17.50 4.59 1.73
N SER A 20 -17.05 5.85 1.70
CA SER A 20 -15.66 6.18 1.34
C SER A 20 -14.75 6.01 2.56
N LEU A 21 -13.42 5.88 2.34
CA LEU A 21 -12.47 5.87 3.45
C LEU A 21 -12.58 7.16 4.29
N ASP A 22 -12.75 8.30 3.64
CA ASP A 22 -12.87 9.60 4.33
C ASP A 22 -14.09 9.61 5.25
N GLU A 23 -15.23 9.11 4.79
CA GLU A 23 -16.44 8.97 5.60
C GLU A 23 -16.24 7.96 6.75
N ALA A 24 -15.59 6.83 6.46
CA ALA A 24 -15.36 5.78 7.43
C ALA A 24 -14.50 6.23 8.61
N VAL A 25 -13.40 6.94 8.32
CA VAL A 25 -12.44 7.39 9.33
C VAL A 25 -12.96 8.61 10.10
N LEU A 26 -13.61 9.56 9.41
CA LEU A 26 -14.11 10.79 10.05
C LEU A 26 -15.46 10.60 10.75
N GLY A 27 -16.27 9.64 10.29
CA GLY A 27 -17.60 9.37 10.83
C GLY A 27 -17.67 8.17 11.78
N GLY A 28 -16.55 7.55 12.14
CA GLY A 28 -16.54 6.37 13.02
C GLY A 28 -17.17 5.10 12.42
N ARG A 29 -17.32 5.03 11.09
CA ARG A 29 -18.04 3.95 10.38
C ARG A 29 -17.12 2.90 9.77
N MET A 30 -15.99 2.63 10.42
CA MET A 30 -14.94 1.78 9.85
C MET A 30 -15.38 0.33 9.65
N TRP A 31 -16.21 -0.22 10.52
CA TRP A 31 -16.74 -1.58 10.37
C TRP A 31 -17.63 -1.74 9.13
N ARG A 32 -18.52 -0.77 8.85
CA ARG A 32 -19.35 -0.78 7.64
C ARG A 32 -18.51 -0.67 6.38
N TYR A 33 -17.46 0.14 6.42
CA TYR A 33 -16.47 0.23 5.35
C TYR A 33 -15.75 -1.09 5.14
N ALA A 34 -15.31 -1.73 6.22
CA ALA A 34 -14.61 -3.00 6.20
C ALA A 34 -15.47 -4.13 5.67
N PHE A 35 -16.69 -4.28 6.16
CA PHE A 35 -17.64 -5.27 5.64
C PHE A 35 -17.86 -5.09 4.14
N HIS A 36 -18.08 -3.85 3.68
CA HIS A 36 -18.27 -3.58 2.26
C HIS A 36 -17.04 -3.97 1.41
N ARG A 37 -15.82 -3.79 1.94
CA ARG A 37 -14.55 -4.15 1.29
C ARG A 37 -14.29 -5.65 1.30
N LEU A 38 -14.55 -6.31 2.43
CA LEU A 38 -14.07 -7.65 2.72
C LEU A 38 -15.08 -8.74 2.37
N ARG A 39 -16.39 -8.49 2.45
CA ARG A 39 -17.42 -9.53 2.22
C ARG A 39 -17.17 -10.32 0.94
N TRP A 40 -16.84 -9.63 -0.14
CA TRP A 40 -16.61 -10.25 -1.45
C TRP A 40 -15.22 -10.87 -1.59
N LEU A 41 -14.23 -10.27 -0.94
CA LEU A 41 -12.90 -10.84 -0.90
C LEU A 41 -12.94 -12.19 -0.17
N LEU A 42 -13.60 -12.24 0.99
CA LEU A 42 -13.73 -13.44 1.81
C LEU A 42 -14.51 -14.54 1.09
N SER A 43 -15.65 -14.23 0.45
CA SER A 43 -16.38 -15.22 -0.35
C SER A 43 -15.52 -15.80 -1.48
N ALA A 44 -14.78 -14.95 -2.21
CA ALA A 44 -13.89 -15.43 -3.27
C ALA A 44 -12.75 -16.30 -2.70
N ARG A 45 -12.19 -15.95 -1.53
CA ARG A 45 -11.14 -16.74 -0.87
C ARG A 45 -11.63 -18.10 -0.37
N LEU A 46 -12.83 -18.15 0.21
CA LEU A 46 -13.44 -19.41 0.64
C LEU A 46 -13.73 -20.34 -0.54
N LEU A 47 -14.16 -19.77 -1.68
CA LEU A 47 -14.33 -20.55 -2.90
C LEU A 47 -13.00 -21.06 -3.45
N SER A 48 -11.97 -20.20 -3.55
CA SER A 48 -10.62 -20.64 -3.94
C SER A 48 -10.06 -21.70 -2.97
N TYR A 49 -10.44 -21.66 -1.70
CA TYR A 49 -10.07 -22.70 -0.74
C TYR A 49 -10.73 -24.04 -1.07
N GLY A 50 -12.02 -24.04 -1.39
CA GLY A 50 -12.71 -25.25 -1.88
C GLY A 50 -12.05 -25.83 -3.14
N VAL A 51 -11.70 -24.97 -4.11
CA VAL A 51 -10.97 -25.38 -5.33
C VAL A 51 -9.63 -26.01 -4.96
N HIS A 52 -8.87 -25.42 -4.02
CA HIS A 52 -7.61 -25.98 -3.55
C HIS A 52 -7.76 -27.37 -2.94
N LEU A 53 -8.80 -27.61 -2.12
CA LEU A 53 -9.06 -28.93 -1.55
C LEU A 53 -9.35 -29.97 -2.64
N VAL A 54 -10.14 -29.60 -3.65
CA VAL A 54 -10.44 -30.48 -4.79
C VAL A 54 -9.17 -30.75 -5.62
N GLU A 55 -8.40 -29.72 -5.94
CA GLU A 55 -7.13 -29.84 -6.66
C GLU A 55 -6.16 -30.78 -5.94
N LEU A 56 -6.04 -30.66 -4.62
CA LEU A 56 -5.19 -31.52 -3.80
C LEU A 56 -5.67 -32.98 -3.82
N VAL A 57 -6.98 -33.23 -3.67
CA VAL A 57 -7.54 -34.58 -3.72
C VAL A 57 -7.28 -35.23 -5.09
N LEU A 58 -7.45 -34.47 -6.17
CA LEU A 58 -7.14 -34.96 -7.52
C LEU A 58 -5.64 -35.21 -7.69
N LEU A 59 -4.79 -34.30 -7.22
CA LEU A 59 -3.33 -34.45 -7.31
C LEU A 59 -2.86 -35.72 -6.59
N VAL A 60 -3.29 -35.94 -5.34
CA VAL A 60 -2.95 -37.15 -4.55
C VAL A 60 -3.37 -38.44 -5.27
N ARG A 61 -4.46 -38.41 -6.05
CA ARG A 61 -4.92 -39.58 -6.84
C ARG A 61 -4.12 -39.81 -8.12
N VAL A 62 -3.50 -38.76 -8.66
CA VAL A 62 -2.85 -38.80 -9.98
C VAL A 62 -1.35 -39.04 -9.89
N VAL A 63 -0.69 -38.54 -8.85
CA VAL A 63 0.78 -38.59 -8.75
C VAL A 63 1.25 -39.50 -7.62
N SER A 64 2.39 -40.16 -7.82
CA SER A 64 3.04 -40.94 -6.76
C SER A 64 3.53 -40.04 -5.62
N GLY A 65 3.80 -40.60 -4.44
CA GLY A 65 4.22 -39.81 -3.26
C GLY A 65 5.48 -38.96 -3.51
N ALA A 66 6.48 -39.48 -4.22
CA ALA A 66 7.68 -38.73 -4.58
C ALA A 66 7.38 -37.58 -5.57
N GLN A 67 6.52 -37.84 -6.57
CA GLN A 67 6.11 -36.83 -7.55
C GLN A 67 5.20 -35.76 -6.92
N LEU A 68 4.39 -36.13 -5.91
CA LEU A 68 3.59 -35.19 -5.13
C LEU A 68 4.49 -34.17 -4.43
N GLY A 69 5.56 -34.60 -3.78
CA GLY A 69 6.53 -33.70 -3.16
C GLY A 69 7.10 -32.68 -4.15
N VAL A 70 7.52 -33.13 -5.33
CA VAL A 70 8.04 -32.24 -6.40
C VAL A 70 6.95 -31.27 -6.89
N ALA A 71 5.73 -31.76 -7.13
CA ALA A 71 4.61 -30.93 -7.57
C ALA A 71 4.27 -29.84 -6.56
N LEU A 72 4.27 -30.17 -5.26
CA LEU A 72 4.04 -29.22 -4.17
C LEU A 72 5.17 -28.19 -4.10
N ILE A 73 6.44 -28.60 -4.21
CA ILE A 73 7.58 -27.67 -4.26
C ILE A 73 7.42 -26.71 -5.46
N ALA A 74 7.18 -27.22 -6.66
CA ALA A 74 7.04 -26.42 -7.87
C ALA A 74 5.89 -25.40 -7.77
N GLN A 75 4.72 -25.83 -7.26
CA GLN A 75 3.56 -24.96 -7.08
C GLN A 75 3.84 -23.83 -6.07
N ASN A 76 4.47 -24.15 -4.93
CA ASN A 76 4.79 -23.15 -3.92
C ASN A 76 5.92 -22.20 -4.37
N LEU A 77 6.93 -22.71 -5.07
CA LEU A 77 7.95 -21.89 -5.72
C LEU A 77 7.34 -20.92 -6.73
N ALA A 78 6.40 -21.35 -7.57
CA ALA A 78 5.70 -20.47 -8.50
C ALA A 78 4.94 -19.34 -7.76
N VAL A 79 4.33 -19.64 -6.60
CA VAL A 79 3.68 -18.61 -5.76
C VAL A 79 4.71 -17.64 -5.15
N ILE A 80 5.86 -18.15 -4.70
CA ILE A 80 6.98 -17.35 -4.17
C ILE A 80 7.53 -16.41 -5.24
N VAL A 81 7.85 -16.93 -6.44
CA VAL A 81 8.31 -16.14 -7.60
C VAL A 81 7.28 -15.08 -7.98
N GLY A 82 5.99 -15.46 -8.02
CA GLY A 82 4.92 -14.49 -8.25
C GLY A 82 4.80 -13.44 -7.16
N GLY A 83 5.15 -13.76 -5.91
CA GLY A 83 5.24 -12.84 -4.78
C GLY A 83 6.42 -11.88 -4.92
N ALA A 84 7.61 -12.41 -5.20
CA ALA A 84 8.82 -11.64 -5.48
C ALA A 84 8.58 -10.63 -6.61
N TRP A 85 8.02 -11.09 -7.72
CA TRP A 85 7.69 -10.23 -8.85
C TRP A 85 6.67 -9.16 -8.50
N TRP A 86 5.64 -9.48 -7.70
CA TRP A 86 4.67 -8.48 -7.24
C TRP A 86 5.30 -7.39 -6.38
N GLY A 87 6.29 -7.76 -5.56
CA GLY A 87 7.12 -6.83 -4.79
C GLY A 87 8.00 -5.96 -5.68
N ALA A 88 8.74 -6.55 -6.62
CA ALA A 88 9.53 -5.82 -7.62
C ALA A 88 8.69 -4.80 -8.41
N LEU A 89 7.50 -5.19 -8.85
CA LEU A 89 6.55 -4.30 -9.54
C LEU A 89 6.07 -3.13 -8.68
N GLU A 90 6.26 -3.15 -7.36
CA GLU A 90 5.96 -1.98 -6.51
C GLU A 90 6.89 -0.81 -6.83
N VAL A 91 8.16 -1.07 -7.15
CA VAL A 91 9.11 -0.04 -7.58
C VAL A 91 8.61 0.63 -8.86
N MET A 92 8.23 -0.16 -9.86
CA MET A 92 7.59 0.35 -11.07
C MET A 92 6.33 1.17 -10.75
N ARG A 93 5.42 0.63 -9.92
CA ARG A 93 4.17 1.31 -9.58
C ARG A 93 4.41 2.65 -8.89
N ARG A 94 5.44 2.74 -8.04
CA ARG A 94 5.82 4.00 -7.39
C ARG A 94 6.31 5.03 -8.41
N ARG A 95 7.28 4.66 -9.26
CA ARG A 95 7.81 5.55 -10.30
C ARG A 95 6.71 6.05 -11.25
N VAL A 96 5.83 5.15 -11.70
CA VAL A 96 4.68 5.51 -12.54
C VAL A 96 3.71 6.46 -11.84
N ARG A 97 3.55 6.39 -10.51
CA ARG A 97 2.72 7.33 -9.74
C ARG A 97 3.35 8.71 -9.61
N GLU A 98 4.66 8.74 -9.40
CA GLU A 98 5.44 9.96 -9.21
C GLU A 98 5.52 10.76 -10.51
N MET A 99 5.72 10.10 -11.65
CA MET A 99 5.76 10.75 -12.96
C MET A 99 4.47 11.53 -13.27
N ARG A 100 4.58 12.86 -13.40
CA ARG A 100 3.46 13.71 -13.87
C ARG A 100 3.17 13.55 -15.35
N ASP A 101 4.21 13.36 -16.15
CA ASP A 101 4.09 13.14 -17.60
C ASP A 101 3.57 11.72 -17.88
N LEU A 102 2.47 11.64 -18.62
CA LEU A 102 1.83 10.39 -19.02
C LEU A 102 2.69 9.59 -20.02
N GLY A 103 3.47 10.25 -20.87
CA GLY A 103 4.37 9.64 -21.84
C GLY A 103 5.52 8.90 -21.14
N HIS A 104 6.19 9.57 -20.20
CA HIS A 104 7.24 8.97 -19.37
C HIS A 104 6.71 7.79 -18.54
N ALA A 105 5.53 7.93 -17.94
CA ALA A 105 4.90 6.85 -17.20
C ALA A 105 4.54 5.63 -18.07
N HIS A 106 4.14 5.87 -19.32
CA HIS A 106 3.88 4.81 -20.29
C HIS A 106 5.17 4.10 -20.74
N ALA A 107 6.25 4.86 -20.96
CA ALA A 107 7.56 4.34 -21.32
C ALA A 107 8.12 3.44 -20.21
N GLU A 108 8.04 3.87 -18.95
CA GLU A 108 8.42 3.08 -17.77
C GLU A 108 7.60 1.77 -17.71
N ALA A 109 6.27 1.83 -17.81
CA ALA A 109 5.43 0.62 -17.78
C ALA A 109 5.74 -0.35 -18.95
N SER A 110 6.12 0.18 -20.12
CA SER A 110 6.48 -0.61 -21.30
C SER A 110 7.82 -1.31 -21.15
N LEU A 111 8.84 -0.62 -20.59
CA LEU A 111 10.14 -1.20 -20.28
C LEU A 111 10.02 -2.40 -19.33
N TRP A 112 9.24 -2.25 -18.26
CA TRP A 112 8.99 -3.34 -17.32
C TRP A 112 8.20 -4.49 -17.94
N LEU A 113 7.28 -4.22 -18.86
CA LEU A 113 6.56 -5.25 -19.60
C LEU A 113 7.51 -6.09 -20.46
N THR A 114 8.42 -5.45 -21.20
CA THR A 114 9.46 -6.15 -21.99
C THR A 114 10.32 -7.04 -21.10
N ARG A 115 10.79 -6.52 -19.95
CA ARG A 115 11.56 -7.31 -18.98
C ARG A 115 10.77 -8.48 -18.40
N SER A 116 9.45 -8.30 -18.20
CA SER A 116 8.57 -9.37 -17.73
C SER A 116 8.49 -10.50 -18.74
N VAL A 117 8.42 -10.19 -20.03
CA VAL A 117 8.40 -11.19 -21.12
C VAL A 117 9.73 -11.95 -21.16
N MET A 118 10.85 -11.25 -21.08
CA MET A 118 12.17 -11.88 -21.03
C MET A 118 12.32 -12.80 -19.82
N LEU A 119 11.97 -12.31 -18.62
CA LEU A 119 12.03 -13.10 -17.39
C LEU A 119 11.09 -14.33 -17.45
N ALA A 120 9.89 -14.16 -18.02
CA ALA A 120 8.93 -15.24 -18.21
C ALA A 120 9.46 -16.32 -19.18
N ALA A 121 10.15 -15.92 -20.26
CA ALA A 121 10.80 -16.83 -21.18
C ALA A 121 11.93 -17.62 -20.51
N VAL A 122 12.80 -16.94 -19.75
CA VAL A 122 13.89 -17.59 -18.99
C VAL A 122 13.32 -18.61 -18.00
N ILE A 123 12.30 -18.25 -17.23
CA ILE A 123 11.69 -19.17 -16.25
C ILE A 123 11.02 -20.36 -16.95
N ALA A 124 10.35 -20.14 -18.09
CA ALA A 124 9.74 -21.23 -18.85
C ALA A 124 10.80 -22.21 -19.38
N LEU A 125 11.91 -21.70 -19.92
CA LEU A 125 13.02 -22.51 -20.43
C LEU A 125 13.71 -23.29 -19.31
N LEU A 126 14.02 -22.64 -18.19
CA LEU A 126 14.64 -23.30 -17.03
C LEU A 126 13.72 -24.39 -16.46
N ALA A 127 12.42 -24.13 -16.33
CA ALA A 127 11.48 -25.11 -15.84
C ALA A 127 11.31 -26.29 -16.81
N ALA A 128 11.24 -26.02 -18.12
CA ALA A 128 11.18 -27.07 -19.14
C ALA A 128 12.44 -27.95 -19.11
N GLY A 129 13.62 -27.33 -19.02
CA GLY A 129 14.90 -28.01 -18.88
C GLY A 129 15.04 -28.79 -17.57
N ALA A 130 14.33 -28.39 -16.51
CA ALA A 130 14.40 -29.04 -15.21
C ALA A 130 13.55 -30.32 -15.09
N ILE A 131 12.52 -30.49 -15.93
CA ILE A 131 11.58 -31.61 -15.84
C ILE A 131 12.27 -32.98 -15.92
N PRO A 132 13.23 -33.24 -16.84
CA PRO A 132 13.93 -34.52 -16.89
C PRO A 132 14.58 -34.92 -15.56
N TRP A 133 15.10 -33.96 -14.79
CA TRP A 133 15.75 -34.23 -13.49
C TRP A 133 14.75 -34.57 -12.37
N THR A 134 13.47 -34.26 -12.56
CA THR A 134 12.43 -34.57 -11.56
C THR A 134 11.96 -36.02 -11.60
N LYS A 135 12.31 -36.78 -12.66
CA LYS A 135 11.75 -38.11 -12.96
C LYS A 135 10.22 -38.12 -13.07
N ALA A 136 9.58 -36.95 -13.22
CA ALA A 136 8.16 -36.87 -13.53
C ALA A 136 7.93 -37.30 -14.98
N SER A 137 6.87 -38.05 -15.23
CA SER A 137 6.47 -38.50 -16.56
C SER A 137 4.95 -38.40 -16.72
N GLY A 138 4.47 -38.46 -17.97
CA GLY A 138 3.05 -38.43 -18.30
C GLY A 138 2.31 -37.23 -17.69
N PRO A 139 1.16 -37.44 -17.01
CA PRO A 139 0.37 -36.37 -16.41
C PRO A 139 1.12 -35.51 -15.39
N ALA A 140 2.07 -36.09 -14.64
CA ALA A 140 2.86 -35.35 -13.65
C ALA A 140 3.80 -34.33 -14.31
N ALA A 141 4.51 -34.73 -15.36
CA ALA A 141 5.37 -33.83 -16.13
C ALA A 141 4.55 -32.71 -16.80
N ALA A 142 3.39 -33.05 -17.37
CA ALA A 142 2.46 -32.08 -17.93
C ALA A 142 1.97 -31.07 -16.88
N TYR A 143 1.64 -31.53 -15.66
CA TYR A 143 1.26 -30.66 -14.56
C TYR A 143 2.39 -29.68 -14.19
N LEU A 144 3.63 -30.15 -14.09
CA LEU A 144 4.79 -29.28 -13.83
C LEU A 144 4.99 -28.23 -14.92
N LEU A 145 4.84 -28.60 -16.21
CA LEU A 145 4.86 -27.64 -17.33
C LEU A 145 3.76 -26.59 -17.20
N VAL A 146 2.55 -27.00 -16.82
CA VAL A 146 1.41 -26.08 -16.65
C VAL A 146 1.66 -25.13 -15.48
N VAL A 147 2.23 -25.59 -14.36
CA VAL A 147 2.62 -24.74 -13.23
C VAL A 147 3.67 -23.71 -13.65
N ALA A 148 4.69 -24.13 -14.41
CA ALA A 148 5.71 -23.24 -14.94
C ALA A 148 5.13 -22.21 -15.93
N GLY A 149 4.33 -22.67 -16.89
CA GLY A 149 3.65 -21.82 -17.87
C GLY A 149 2.72 -20.81 -17.21
N ARG A 150 1.95 -21.23 -16.20
CA ARG A 150 1.14 -20.34 -15.36
C ARG A 150 2.00 -19.28 -14.69
N CYS A 151 3.13 -19.66 -14.09
CA CYS A 151 4.06 -18.71 -13.47
C CYS A 151 4.55 -17.67 -14.50
N SER A 152 5.02 -18.12 -15.66
CA SER A 152 5.52 -17.24 -16.73
C SER A 152 4.45 -16.27 -17.23
N ILE A 153 3.23 -16.75 -17.51
CA ILE A 153 2.11 -15.89 -17.92
C ILE A 153 1.75 -14.88 -16.81
N ASP A 154 1.80 -15.29 -15.55
CA ASP A 154 1.53 -14.41 -14.41
C ASP A 154 2.47 -13.21 -14.37
N LEU A 155 3.76 -13.39 -14.67
CA LEU A 155 4.75 -12.31 -14.63
C LEU A 155 4.38 -11.18 -15.60
N VAL A 156 4.04 -11.57 -16.85
CA VAL A 156 3.65 -10.64 -17.92
C VAL A 156 2.31 -9.97 -17.60
N VAL A 157 1.30 -10.77 -17.24
CA VAL A 157 -0.06 -10.26 -16.98
C VAL A 157 -0.08 -9.34 -15.76
N ARG A 158 0.65 -9.66 -14.69
CA ARG A 158 0.75 -8.82 -13.49
C ARG A 158 1.49 -7.52 -13.77
N CYS A 159 2.52 -7.52 -14.63
CA CYS A 159 3.18 -6.29 -15.05
C CYS A 159 2.22 -5.38 -15.83
N PHE A 160 1.57 -5.93 -16.85
CA PHE A 160 0.56 -5.21 -17.65
C PHE A 160 -0.55 -4.61 -16.77
N TYR A 161 -1.08 -5.40 -15.84
CA TYR A 161 -2.06 -4.95 -14.85
C TYR A 161 -1.49 -3.89 -13.90
N SER A 162 -0.24 -4.05 -13.45
CA SER A 162 0.38 -3.13 -12.49
C SER A 162 0.59 -1.72 -13.06
N GLY A 163 0.81 -1.57 -14.37
CA GLY A 163 0.93 -0.25 -15.01
C GLY A 163 -0.33 0.61 -14.83
N VAL A 164 -1.52 0.06 -15.08
CA VAL A 164 -2.78 0.79 -14.85
C VAL A 164 -3.13 0.86 -13.36
N TYR A 165 -2.78 -0.18 -12.59
CA TYR A 165 -3.02 -0.22 -11.15
C TYR A 165 -2.24 0.87 -10.41
N ALA A 166 -1.06 1.25 -10.89
CA ALA A 166 -0.28 2.38 -10.36
C ALA A 166 -1.09 3.68 -10.32
N ARG A 167 -1.83 3.99 -11.40
CA ARG A 167 -2.67 5.19 -11.50
C ARG A 167 -4.02 5.04 -10.78
N GLY A 168 -4.37 3.83 -10.35
CA GLY A 168 -5.45 3.60 -9.41
C GLY A 168 -6.16 2.26 -9.60
N ARG A 169 -7.18 2.05 -8.77
CA ARG A 169 -7.91 0.78 -8.69
C ARG A 169 -8.46 0.32 -10.04
N VAL A 170 -8.20 -0.95 -10.34
CA VAL A 170 -8.86 -1.71 -11.40
C VAL A 170 -10.00 -2.49 -10.76
N TYR A 171 -11.24 -2.16 -11.12
CA TYR A 171 -12.42 -2.79 -10.54
C TYR A 171 -12.77 -4.05 -11.33
N ARG A 172 -12.70 -5.21 -10.66
CA ARG A 172 -13.21 -6.48 -11.19
C ARG A 172 -14.53 -6.79 -10.49
N PRO A 173 -15.64 -7.01 -11.22
CA PRO A 173 -16.89 -7.41 -10.61
C PRO A 173 -16.72 -8.80 -10.01
N LEU A 174 -17.26 -9.01 -8.82
CA LEU A 174 -17.15 -10.29 -8.11
C LEU A 174 -17.59 -11.47 -8.97
N ARG A 175 -18.68 -11.33 -9.73
CA ARG A 175 -19.19 -12.39 -10.60
C ARG A 175 -18.11 -12.91 -11.55
N ALA A 176 -17.22 -12.06 -12.05
CA ALA A 176 -16.12 -12.49 -12.89
C ALA A 176 -15.06 -13.26 -12.11
N THR A 177 -14.76 -12.86 -10.86
CA THR A 177 -13.82 -13.60 -10.00
C THR A 177 -14.38 -14.96 -9.60
N VAL A 178 -15.64 -15.01 -9.15
CA VAL A 178 -16.32 -16.24 -8.75
C VAL A 178 -16.52 -17.17 -9.96
N ALA A 179 -16.91 -16.64 -11.11
CA ALA A 179 -17.10 -17.44 -12.32
C ALA A 179 -15.82 -18.17 -12.75
N VAL A 180 -14.65 -17.51 -12.64
CA VAL A 180 -13.37 -18.16 -12.98
C VAL A 180 -13.07 -19.36 -12.07
N GLU A 181 -13.33 -19.23 -10.77
CA GLU A 181 -13.13 -20.33 -9.82
C GLU A 181 -14.14 -21.47 -10.06
N LEU A 182 -15.41 -21.14 -10.32
CA LEU A 182 -16.44 -22.13 -10.65
C LEU A 182 -16.15 -22.83 -11.98
N VAL A 183 -15.63 -22.12 -12.97
CA VAL A 183 -15.19 -22.69 -14.24
C VAL A 183 -14.00 -23.62 -14.01
N SER A 184 -13.05 -23.26 -13.16
CA SER A 184 -11.92 -24.14 -12.81
C SER A 184 -12.41 -25.44 -12.16
N LEU A 185 -13.33 -25.33 -11.20
CA LEU A 185 -13.93 -26.48 -10.53
C LEU A 185 -14.72 -27.34 -11.51
N GLY A 186 -15.59 -26.72 -12.32
CA GLY A 186 -16.40 -27.40 -13.32
C GLY A 186 -15.54 -28.11 -14.37
N LEU A 187 -14.48 -27.47 -14.87
CA LEU A 187 -13.54 -28.10 -15.81
C LEU A 187 -12.86 -29.32 -15.18
N ALA A 188 -12.37 -29.21 -13.95
CA ALA A 188 -11.74 -30.34 -13.26
C ALA A 188 -12.72 -31.51 -13.08
N SER A 189 -13.96 -31.24 -12.65
CA SER A 189 -14.99 -32.27 -12.44
C SER A 189 -15.49 -32.90 -13.74
N LEU A 190 -15.72 -32.10 -14.79
CA LEU A 190 -16.23 -32.59 -16.08
C LEU A 190 -15.18 -33.35 -16.88
N LEU A 191 -13.91 -32.93 -16.81
CA LEU A 191 -12.82 -33.61 -17.53
C LEU A 191 -12.37 -34.89 -16.82
N TRP A 192 -12.59 -35.03 -15.52
CA TRP A 192 -12.16 -36.21 -14.76
C TRP A 192 -12.62 -37.55 -15.36
N PRO A 193 -13.92 -37.77 -15.67
CA PRO A 193 -14.35 -39.02 -16.30
C PRO A 193 -13.84 -39.21 -17.73
N LEU A 194 -13.46 -38.13 -18.44
CA LEU A 194 -13.08 -38.18 -19.86
C LEU A 194 -11.58 -38.40 -20.06
N ALA A 195 -10.75 -37.74 -19.25
CA ALA A 195 -9.30 -37.70 -19.41
C ALA A 195 -8.54 -38.31 -18.23
N SER A 196 -9.25 -38.78 -17.19
CA SER A 196 -8.66 -39.38 -15.99
C SER A 196 -7.53 -38.51 -15.43
N ALA A 197 -6.32 -39.05 -15.26
CA ALA A 197 -5.15 -38.34 -14.78
C ALA A 197 -4.77 -37.07 -15.59
N TRP A 198 -5.06 -37.04 -16.89
CA TRP A 198 -4.81 -35.86 -17.74
C TRP A 198 -5.81 -34.73 -17.51
N ALA A 199 -6.94 -34.99 -16.86
CA ALA A 199 -7.94 -33.96 -16.55
C ALA A 199 -7.35 -32.82 -15.72
N LEU A 200 -6.47 -33.13 -14.76
CA LEU A 200 -5.87 -32.14 -13.87
C LEU A 200 -5.01 -31.10 -14.61
N PRO A 201 -3.93 -31.47 -15.34
CA PRO A 201 -3.12 -30.48 -16.06
C PRO A 201 -3.93 -29.70 -17.11
N ILE A 202 -4.87 -30.36 -17.82
CA ILE A 202 -5.73 -29.69 -18.81
C ILE A 202 -6.64 -28.65 -18.13
N ALA A 203 -7.33 -29.04 -17.05
CA ALA A 203 -8.21 -28.14 -16.31
C ALA A 203 -7.45 -26.93 -15.76
N VAL A 204 -6.27 -27.14 -15.15
CA VAL A 204 -5.45 -26.05 -14.61
C VAL A 204 -4.93 -25.12 -15.72
N ALA A 205 -4.55 -25.66 -16.88
CA ALA A 205 -4.11 -24.87 -18.03
C ALA A 205 -5.25 -23.98 -18.56
N LEU A 206 -6.43 -24.56 -18.82
CA LEU A 206 -7.61 -23.83 -19.31
C LEU A 206 -8.08 -22.79 -18.30
N ALA A 207 -8.20 -23.16 -17.02
CA ALA A 207 -8.57 -22.24 -15.95
C ALA A 207 -7.58 -21.06 -15.85
N THR A 208 -6.27 -21.32 -16.03
CA THR A 208 -5.24 -20.28 -16.07
C THR A 208 -5.47 -19.34 -17.24
N VAL A 209 -5.62 -19.84 -18.47
CA VAL A 209 -5.84 -19.01 -19.67
C VAL A 209 -7.08 -18.13 -19.50
N ILE A 210 -8.21 -18.71 -19.07
CA ILE A 210 -9.47 -17.98 -18.86
C ILE A 210 -9.29 -16.89 -17.78
N SER A 211 -8.72 -17.25 -16.63
CA SER A 211 -8.45 -16.32 -15.54
C SER A 211 -7.61 -15.12 -16.00
N ARG A 212 -6.53 -15.38 -16.73
CA ARG A 212 -5.60 -14.35 -17.21
C ARG A 212 -6.20 -13.50 -18.32
N ALA A 213 -6.99 -14.08 -19.22
CA ALA A 213 -7.73 -13.35 -20.24
C ALA A 213 -8.70 -12.35 -19.60
N VAL A 214 -9.43 -12.77 -18.55
CA VAL A 214 -10.30 -11.88 -17.77
C VAL A 214 -9.50 -10.72 -17.16
N VAL A 215 -8.35 -11.00 -16.54
CA VAL A 215 -7.47 -9.95 -15.98
C VAL A 215 -7.04 -8.94 -17.04
N VAL A 216 -6.55 -9.42 -18.18
CA VAL A 216 -6.10 -8.57 -19.30
C VAL A 216 -7.26 -7.74 -19.85
N GLY A 217 -8.45 -8.34 -20.01
CA GLY A 217 -9.66 -7.63 -20.46
C GLY A 217 -10.03 -6.45 -19.55
N TYR A 218 -10.05 -6.66 -18.22
CA TYR A 218 -10.33 -5.57 -17.26
C TYR A 218 -9.20 -4.53 -17.19
N ALA A 219 -7.95 -4.93 -17.34
CA ALA A 219 -6.82 -4.01 -17.40
C ALA A 219 -6.89 -3.14 -18.66
N ARG A 220 -7.08 -3.73 -19.85
CA ARG A 220 -7.29 -3.00 -21.13
C ARG A 220 -8.45 -2.02 -21.07
N ARG A 221 -9.59 -2.46 -20.51
CA ARG A 221 -10.75 -1.57 -20.27
C ARG A 221 -10.38 -0.40 -19.36
N SER A 222 -9.57 -0.64 -18.33
CA SER A 222 -9.15 0.41 -17.39
C SER A 222 -8.17 1.41 -18.03
N TYR A 223 -7.24 0.95 -18.87
CA TYR A 223 -6.40 1.84 -19.69
C TYR A 223 -7.26 2.76 -20.56
N ARG A 224 -8.20 2.17 -21.33
CA ARG A 224 -9.15 2.91 -22.18
C ARG A 224 -9.98 3.93 -21.42
N LEU A 225 -10.63 3.53 -20.32
CA LEU A 225 -11.49 4.42 -19.53
C LEU A 225 -10.74 5.59 -18.89
N ARG A 226 -9.43 5.43 -18.67
CA ARG A 226 -8.56 6.46 -18.10
C ARG A 226 -7.78 7.23 -19.16
N ARG A 227 -7.98 6.91 -20.45
CA ARG A 227 -7.24 7.48 -21.59
C ARG A 227 -5.72 7.36 -21.42
N LEU A 228 -5.28 6.23 -20.86
CA LEU A 228 -3.86 5.90 -20.71
C LEU A 228 -3.43 5.02 -21.88
N ALA A 229 -2.26 5.30 -22.46
CA ALA A 229 -1.67 4.45 -23.49
C ALA A 229 -1.36 3.05 -22.94
N THR A 230 -1.77 2.01 -23.66
CA THR A 230 -1.51 0.62 -23.28
C THR A 230 -0.04 0.29 -23.46
N PRO A 231 0.68 -0.18 -22.43
CA PRO A 231 2.11 -0.49 -22.55
C PRO A 231 2.34 -1.51 -23.67
N SER A 232 3.45 -1.33 -24.38
CA SER A 232 3.80 -2.11 -25.56
C SER A 232 5.21 -2.68 -25.43
N LEU A 233 5.52 -3.74 -26.18
CA LEU A 233 6.86 -4.31 -26.26
C LEU A 233 7.74 -3.44 -27.17
N ARG A 234 8.07 -2.23 -26.71
CA ARG A 234 8.98 -1.32 -27.43
C ARG A 234 10.30 -1.19 -26.67
N ARG A 235 11.38 -0.97 -27.42
CA ARG A 235 12.66 -0.51 -26.87
C ARG A 235 12.45 0.93 -26.42
N SER A 236 12.26 1.11 -25.12
CA SER A 236 12.22 2.43 -24.49
C SER A 236 13.66 2.93 -24.30
N PRO A 237 13.92 4.25 -24.36
CA PRO A 237 15.21 4.78 -23.93
C PRO A 237 15.59 4.23 -22.56
N ALA A 238 16.88 3.93 -22.39
CA ALA A 238 17.41 3.25 -21.21
C ALA A 238 17.23 4.14 -19.98
N VAL A 239 16.14 3.93 -19.23
CA VAL A 239 15.98 4.48 -17.90
C VAL A 239 16.74 3.57 -16.93
N ALA A 240 17.74 4.12 -16.25
CA ALA A 240 18.45 3.42 -15.19
C ALA A 240 17.45 2.83 -14.19
N THR A 241 17.60 1.54 -13.93
CA THR A 241 16.70 0.79 -13.07
C THR A 241 17.38 0.61 -11.73
N PRO A 242 16.73 0.98 -10.62
CA PRO A 242 17.33 0.88 -9.29
C PRO A 242 17.32 -0.58 -8.83
N TRP A 243 18.16 -1.42 -9.43
CA TRP A 243 18.22 -2.87 -9.17
C TRP A 243 18.35 -3.24 -7.69
N PRO A 244 19.13 -2.54 -6.85
CA PRO A 244 19.17 -2.82 -5.42
C PRO A 244 17.79 -2.68 -4.75
N GLU A 245 17.04 -1.63 -5.11
CA GLU A 245 15.69 -1.44 -4.60
C GLU A 245 14.71 -2.47 -5.18
N VAL A 246 14.85 -2.85 -6.46
CA VAL A 246 14.05 -3.91 -7.06
C VAL A 246 14.27 -5.24 -6.35
N ALA A 247 15.52 -5.59 -6.03
CA ALA A 247 15.87 -6.79 -5.28
C ALA A 247 15.28 -6.75 -3.86
N LEU A 248 15.43 -5.62 -3.16
CA LEU A 248 14.87 -5.44 -1.82
C LEU A 248 13.34 -5.55 -1.81
N ALA A 249 12.68 -4.93 -2.80
CA ALA A 249 11.23 -5.02 -2.97
C ALA A 249 10.78 -6.44 -3.36
N ALA A 250 11.58 -7.17 -4.14
CA ALA A 250 11.33 -8.56 -4.47
C ALA A 250 11.43 -9.46 -3.22
N LEU A 251 12.47 -9.31 -2.40
CA LEU A 251 12.60 -10.02 -1.12
C LEU A 251 11.44 -9.71 -0.17
N ALA A 252 11.01 -8.44 -0.11
CA ALA A 252 9.81 -8.04 0.61
C ALA A 252 8.52 -8.71 0.05
N GLY A 253 8.47 -8.94 -1.26
CA GLY A 253 7.38 -9.69 -1.90
C GLY A 253 7.37 -11.18 -1.54
N VAL A 254 8.55 -11.78 -1.37
CA VAL A 254 8.72 -13.17 -0.88
C VAL A 254 8.24 -13.29 0.56
N SER A 255 8.57 -12.33 1.43
CA SER A 255 8.16 -12.37 2.84
C SER A 255 6.66 -12.22 3.06
N ALA A 256 5.91 -11.76 2.06
CA ALA A 256 4.44 -11.79 2.08
C ALA A 256 3.84 -13.15 1.69
N ARG A 257 4.66 -14.17 1.36
CA ARG A 257 4.24 -15.52 0.91
C ARG A 257 4.62 -16.60 1.91
N LEU A 258 4.31 -16.38 3.19
CA LEU A 258 4.76 -17.25 4.27
C LEU A 258 4.22 -18.68 4.21
N GLY A 259 2.96 -18.89 3.85
CA GLY A 259 2.40 -20.24 3.69
C GLY A 259 3.21 -21.07 2.68
N PRO A 260 3.35 -20.60 1.44
CA PRO A 260 4.19 -21.27 0.44
C PRO A 260 5.65 -21.46 0.85
N LEU A 261 6.26 -20.44 1.46
CA LEU A 261 7.63 -20.54 1.96
C LEU A 261 7.77 -21.63 3.03
N ALA A 262 6.85 -21.67 3.99
CA ALA A 262 6.82 -22.70 5.03
C ALA A 262 6.68 -24.10 4.42
N ILE A 263 5.78 -24.31 3.45
CA ILE A 263 5.63 -25.62 2.79
C ILE A 263 6.93 -26.05 2.09
N VAL A 264 7.59 -25.15 1.36
CA VAL A 264 8.86 -25.47 0.69
C VAL A 264 9.92 -25.85 1.72
N LEU A 265 10.05 -25.10 2.81
CA LEU A 265 11.01 -25.41 3.88
C LEU A 265 10.70 -26.76 4.52
N LEU A 266 9.43 -27.03 4.85
CA LEU A 266 8.99 -28.31 5.42
C LEU A 266 9.36 -29.49 4.51
N LEU A 267 9.17 -29.36 3.20
CA LEU A 267 9.50 -30.40 2.23
C LEU A 267 11.01 -30.57 2.06
N VAL A 268 11.77 -29.47 2.00
CA VAL A 268 13.24 -29.49 1.85
C VAL A 268 13.91 -30.09 3.08
N PHE A 269 13.45 -29.73 4.28
CA PHE A 269 13.96 -30.27 5.55
C PHE A 269 13.32 -31.59 5.96
N ARG A 270 12.52 -32.22 5.08
CA ARG A 270 11.90 -33.54 5.30
C ARG A 270 11.11 -33.62 6.61
N ALA A 271 10.33 -32.58 6.90
CA ALA A 271 9.42 -32.57 8.04
C ALA A 271 8.42 -33.74 7.96
N PRO A 272 7.82 -34.15 9.10
CA PRO A 272 6.83 -35.22 9.12
C PRO A 272 5.68 -34.97 8.14
N ALA A 273 5.28 -36.01 7.40
CA ALA A 273 4.27 -35.91 6.35
C ALA A 273 2.94 -35.33 6.85
N ASP A 274 2.54 -35.64 8.09
CA ASP A 274 1.32 -35.09 8.69
C ASP A 274 1.42 -33.57 8.91
N ALA A 275 2.57 -33.07 9.36
CA ALA A 275 2.79 -31.63 9.53
C ALA A 275 2.78 -30.89 8.18
N VAL A 276 3.42 -31.48 7.16
CA VAL A 276 3.38 -30.97 5.78
C VAL A 276 1.93 -30.89 5.28
N LEU A 277 1.16 -31.97 5.46
CA LEU A 277 -0.23 -32.06 5.01
C LEU A 277 -1.11 -31.04 5.73
N VAL A 278 -1.02 -30.93 7.06
CA VAL A 278 -1.79 -29.95 7.85
C VAL A 278 -1.49 -28.53 7.39
N VAL A 279 -0.22 -28.15 7.28
CA VAL A 279 0.15 -26.80 6.82
C VAL A 279 -0.29 -26.58 5.38
N HIS A 280 -0.19 -27.58 4.50
CA HIS A 280 -0.64 -27.49 3.12
C HIS A 280 -2.17 -27.31 2.98
N LEU A 281 -2.94 -28.03 3.80
CA LEU A 281 -4.41 -27.89 3.89
C LEU A 281 -4.82 -26.52 4.46
N LEU A 282 -4.02 -25.93 5.33
CA LEU A 282 -4.30 -24.62 5.92
C LEU A 282 -3.71 -23.44 5.11
N ALA A 283 -2.78 -23.69 4.19
CA ALA A 283 -2.04 -22.64 3.49
C ALA A 283 -2.91 -21.61 2.74
N PRO A 284 -4.03 -21.98 2.07
CA PRO A 284 -4.90 -20.97 1.45
C PRO A 284 -5.62 -20.10 2.49
N LEU A 285 -5.97 -20.65 3.65
CA LEU A 285 -6.58 -19.89 4.76
C LEU A 285 -5.55 -18.94 5.38
N LEU A 286 -4.34 -19.41 5.66
CA LEU A 286 -3.22 -18.58 6.11
C LEU A 286 -2.90 -17.46 5.10
N THR A 287 -2.87 -17.79 3.80
CA THR A 287 -2.67 -16.79 2.74
C THR A 287 -3.82 -15.78 2.70
N SER A 288 -5.06 -16.22 2.95
CA SER A 288 -6.23 -15.33 3.00
C SER A 288 -6.17 -14.40 4.21
N ALA A 289 -5.78 -14.92 5.38
CA ALA A 289 -5.51 -14.15 6.58
C ALA A 289 -4.38 -13.13 6.36
N GLY A 290 -3.28 -13.50 5.71
CA GLY A 290 -2.18 -12.57 5.42
C GLY A 290 -2.46 -11.55 4.32
N SER A 291 -3.38 -11.84 3.39
CA SER A 291 -3.56 -11.01 2.19
C SER A 291 -4.82 -10.14 2.17
N TRP A 292 -5.76 -10.30 3.08
CA TRP A 292 -6.93 -9.41 3.15
C TRP A 292 -6.59 -7.91 3.31
N PRO A 293 -5.51 -7.50 4.01
CA PRO A 293 -5.17 -6.08 4.17
C PRO A 293 -4.85 -5.38 2.85
N TYR A 294 -4.46 -6.12 1.80
CA TYR A 294 -4.22 -5.57 0.47
C TYR A 294 -5.46 -4.92 -0.17
N ALA A 295 -6.68 -5.23 0.30
CA ALA A 295 -7.88 -4.49 -0.10
C ALA A 295 -7.79 -2.98 0.21
N TYR A 296 -7.01 -2.64 1.24
CA TYR A 296 -6.75 -1.28 1.72
C TYR A 296 -5.44 -0.69 1.19
N TYR A 297 -4.69 -1.41 0.33
CA TYR A 297 -3.42 -0.93 -0.20
C TYR A 297 -3.53 0.49 -0.78
N HIS A 298 -4.53 0.73 -1.65
CA HIS A 298 -4.74 2.06 -2.23
C HIS A 298 -5.19 3.12 -1.24
N ASP A 299 -5.85 2.71 -0.15
CA ASP A 299 -6.25 3.61 0.91
C ASP A 299 -5.02 4.07 1.67
N PHE A 300 -4.11 3.14 2.01
CA PHE A 300 -2.82 3.48 2.59
C PHE A 300 -1.96 4.31 1.66
N THR A 301 -1.83 4.00 0.36
CA THR A 301 -1.04 4.86 -0.55
C THR A 301 -1.57 6.29 -0.60
N ARG A 302 -2.89 6.48 -0.38
CA ARG A 302 -3.53 7.80 -0.36
C ARG A 302 -3.31 8.55 0.96
N THR A 303 -3.12 7.82 2.06
CA THR A 303 -2.94 8.35 3.42
C THR A 303 -1.53 8.17 3.96
N ALA A 304 -0.59 7.69 3.14
CA ALA A 304 0.76 7.31 3.57
C ALA A 304 1.60 8.53 3.97
N HIS A 305 1.39 9.67 3.30
CA HIS A 305 2.21 10.86 3.39
C HIS A 305 1.40 12.14 3.62
N GLY A 306 2.07 13.14 4.21
CA GLY A 306 1.57 14.49 4.41
C GLY A 306 0.20 14.55 5.09
N VAL A 307 -0.70 15.36 4.51
CA VAL A 307 -1.99 15.76 5.08
C VAL A 307 -2.90 14.61 5.54
N GLY A 308 -2.73 13.40 5.00
CA GLY A 308 -3.56 12.23 5.31
C GLY A 308 -3.03 11.31 6.40
N ARG A 309 -1.86 11.58 7.00
CA ARG A 309 -1.13 10.64 7.86
C ARG A 309 -1.95 10.15 9.06
N LEU A 310 -2.62 11.04 9.78
CA LEU A 310 -3.48 10.67 10.93
C LEU A 310 -4.63 9.74 10.54
N LEU A 311 -5.23 9.93 9.36
CA LEU A 311 -6.25 8.99 8.85
C LEU A 311 -5.65 7.61 8.57
N GLY A 312 -4.41 7.57 8.08
CA GLY A 312 -3.66 6.32 7.88
C GLY A 312 -3.38 5.59 9.19
N GLU A 313 -3.13 6.30 10.28
CA GLU A 313 -2.93 5.72 11.61
C GLU A 313 -4.22 5.14 12.18
N ARG A 314 -5.33 5.88 12.09
CA ARG A 314 -6.66 5.36 12.47
C ARG A 314 -7.06 4.14 11.65
N LEU A 315 -6.81 4.17 10.34
CA LEU A 315 -7.01 3.00 9.49
C LEU A 315 -6.17 1.81 9.99
N SER A 316 -4.88 2.04 10.29
CA SER A 316 -3.99 1.03 10.84
C SER A 316 -4.53 0.41 12.13
N TRP A 317 -5.06 1.20 13.06
CA TRP A 317 -5.69 0.69 14.28
C TRP A 317 -6.89 -0.18 14.00
N ALA A 318 -7.79 0.28 13.15
CA ALA A 318 -8.97 -0.50 12.79
C ALA A 318 -8.65 -1.83 12.11
N LEU A 319 -7.51 -1.96 11.42
CA LEU A 319 -7.08 -3.23 10.84
C LEU A 319 -6.75 -4.30 11.89
N HIS A 320 -6.36 -3.93 13.11
CA HIS A 320 -6.09 -4.92 14.16
C HIS A 320 -7.39 -5.62 14.58
N GLY A 321 -8.46 -4.86 14.82
CA GLY A 321 -9.79 -5.44 15.08
C GLY A 321 -10.29 -6.27 13.90
N GLN A 322 -10.09 -5.78 12.67
CA GLN A 322 -10.47 -6.53 11.46
C GLN A 322 -9.65 -7.82 11.28
N ALA A 323 -8.39 -7.87 11.72
CA ALA A 323 -7.58 -9.08 11.68
C ALA A 323 -8.22 -10.19 12.54
N LEU A 324 -8.68 -9.85 13.75
CA LEU A 324 -9.40 -10.78 14.63
C LEU A 324 -10.70 -11.27 13.99
N ALA A 325 -11.50 -10.36 13.43
CA ALA A 325 -12.77 -10.71 12.79
C ALA A 325 -12.56 -11.64 11.57
N VAL A 326 -11.55 -11.35 10.73
CA VAL A 326 -11.22 -12.19 9.57
C VAL A 326 -10.66 -13.54 10.01
N ALA A 327 -9.78 -13.57 11.03
CA ALA A 327 -9.24 -14.81 11.57
C ALA A 327 -10.36 -15.70 12.13
N GLY A 328 -11.31 -15.14 12.90
CA GLY A 328 -12.46 -15.88 13.42
C GLY A 328 -13.32 -16.48 12.31
N LEU A 329 -13.58 -15.75 11.22
CA LEU A 329 -14.32 -16.28 10.08
C LEU A 329 -13.56 -17.41 9.36
N LEU A 330 -12.24 -17.27 9.20
CA LEU A 330 -11.40 -18.29 8.55
C LEU A 330 -11.12 -19.51 9.46
N LEU A 331 -11.30 -19.37 10.77
CA LEU A 331 -11.14 -20.46 11.72
C LEU A 331 -12.24 -21.52 11.54
N VAL A 332 -13.46 -21.13 11.17
CA VAL A 332 -14.58 -22.08 10.96
C VAL A 332 -14.22 -23.16 9.93
N PRO A 333 -13.84 -22.85 8.67
CA PRO A 333 -13.45 -23.89 7.71
C PRO A 333 -12.17 -24.62 8.13
N ALA A 334 -11.25 -23.97 8.85
CA ALA A 334 -10.06 -24.65 9.36
C ALA A 334 -10.41 -25.74 10.38
N LEU A 335 -11.29 -25.43 11.34
CA LEU A 335 -11.78 -26.38 12.34
C LEU A 335 -12.54 -27.53 11.70
N LEU A 336 -13.33 -27.30 10.64
CA LEU A 336 -14.00 -28.37 9.89
C LEU A 336 -12.99 -29.34 9.27
N VAL A 337 -11.92 -28.84 8.67
CA VAL A 337 -10.86 -29.69 8.10
C VAL A 337 -10.07 -30.42 9.17
N LEU A 338 -9.78 -29.77 10.30
CA LEU A 338 -9.14 -30.42 11.45
C LEU A 338 -10.03 -31.50 12.07
N ALA A 339 -11.33 -31.25 12.23
CA ALA A 339 -12.29 -32.22 12.71
C ALA A 339 -12.36 -33.46 11.79
N ALA A 340 -12.44 -33.25 10.48
CA ALA A 340 -12.42 -34.32 9.49
C ALA A 340 -11.12 -35.15 9.52
N ARG A 341 -10.04 -34.60 10.09
CA ARG A 341 -8.75 -35.29 10.29
C ARG A 341 -8.56 -35.86 11.69
N GLY A 342 -9.51 -35.65 12.61
CA GLY A 342 -9.35 -36.02 14.02
C GLY A 342 -8.24 -35.23 14.74
N ARG A 343 -8.01 -33.98 14.32
CA ARG A 343 -6.91 -33.10 14.81
C ARG A 343 -7.42 -31.81 15.46
N LEU A 344 -8.54 -31.86 16.20
CA LEU A 344 -9.15 -30.68 16.82
C LEU A 344 -8.25 -30.02 17.88
N GLU A 345 -7.31 -30.75 18.46
CA GLU A 345 -6.29 -30.24 19.38
C GLU A 345 -5.42 -29.14 18.74
N LEU A 346 -5.34 -29.09 17.41
CA LEU A 346 -4.62 -28.05 16.68
C LEU A 346 -5.42 -26.73 16.55
N GLY A 347 -6.68 -26.68 17.01
CA GLY A 347 -7.56 -25.51 16.84
C GLY A 347 -7.00 -24.21 17.42
N VAL A 348 -6.44 -24.26 18.64
CA VAL A 348 -5.83 -23.08 19.29
C VAL A 348 -4.56 -22.60 18.54
N PRO A 349 -3.57 -23.47 18.22
CA PRO A 349 -2.45 -23.10 17.37
C PRO A 349 -2.89 -22.47 16.04
N VAL A 350 -3.86 -23.07 15.35
CA VAL A 350 -4.37 -22.53 14.07
C VAL A 350 -5.00 -21.14 14.24
N ALA A 351 -5.81 -20.94 15.28
CA ALA A 351 -6.39 -19.63 15.58
C ALA A 351 -5.29 -18.58 15.81
N ALA A 352 -4.27 -18.91 16.59
CA ALA A 352 -3.12 -18.04 16.82
C ALA A 352 -2.36 -17.72 15.51
N THR A 353 -2.10 -18.73 14.67
CA THR A 353 -1.43 -18.52 13.38
C THR A 353 -2.25 -17.63 12.44
N LEU A 354 -3.58 -17.80 12.38
CA LEU A 354 -4.47 -16.97 11.54
C LEU A 354 -4.47 -15.50 12.00
N VAL A 355 -4.54 -15.26 13.31
CA VAL A 355 -4.45 -13.90 13.87
C VAL A 355 -3.09 -13.28 13.57
N ALA A 356 -2.01 -14.01 13.84
CA ALA A 356 -0.64 -13.53 13.58
C ALA A 356 -0.41 -13.23 12.09
N ALA A 357 -0.90 -14.08 11.18
CA ALA A 357 -0.87 -13.84 9.74
C ALA A 357 -1.62 -12.56 9.36
N GLY A 358 -2.81 -12.33 9.94
CA GLY A 358 -3.60 -11.11 9.72
C GLY A 358 -2.90 -9.84 10.19
N LEU A 359 -2.31 -9.87 11.37
CA LEU A 359 -1.55 -8.74 11.94
C LEU A 359 -0.30 -8.45 11.12
N LEU A 360 0.45 -9.49 10.74
CA LEU A 360 1.60 -9.36 9.87
C LEU A 360 1.19 -8.77 8.51
N GLY A 361 0.12 -9.27 7.89
CA GLY A 361 -0.39 -8.72 6.63
C GLY A 361 -0.74 -7.23 6.74
N ALA A 362 -1.30 -6.80 7.87
CA ALA A 362 -1.62 -5.40 8.12
C ALA A 362 -0.37 -4.52 8.26
N ALA A 363 0.66 -5.02 8.97
CA ALA A 363 1.96 -4.36 9.05
C ALA A 363 2.64 -4.30 7.68
N GLN A 364 2.60 -5.39 6.92
CA GLN A 364 3.22 -5.51 5.61
C GLN A 364 2.58 -4.58 4.57
N VAL A 365 1.25 -4.52 4.47
CA VAL A 365 0.58 -3.62 3.50
C VAL A 365 0.88 -2.15 3.81
N LYS A 366 0.97 -1.79 5.09
CA LYS A 366 1.30 -0.43 5.53
C LYS A 366 2.74 -0.08 5.15
N ALA A 367 3.69 -0.97 5.43
CA ALA A 367 5.08 -0.81 5.03
C ALA A 367 5.23 -0.72 3.51
N LEU A 368 4.55 -1.61 2.77
CA LEU A 368 4.57 -1.64 1.30
C LEU A 368 4.00 -0.35 0.69
N ALA A 369 2.87 0.15 1.21
CA ALA A 369 2.23 1.38 0.74
C ALA A 369 3.08 2.63 1.02
N ARG A 370 3.98 2.57 2.00
CA ARG A 370 4.99 3.60 2.30
C ARG A 370 6.34 3.32 1.61
N SER A 371 6.43 2.25 0.83
CA SER A 371 7.67 1.77 0.21
C SER A 371 8.80 1.52 1.22
N HIS A 372 8.51 1.10 2.44
CA HIS A 372 9.50 0.75 3.45
C HIS A 372 9.97 -0.71 3.29
N PHE A 373 10.62 -1.03 2.15
CA PHE A 373 11.02 -2.39 1.82
C PHE A 373 12.00 -3.00 2.84
N GLU A 374 12.89 -2.18 3.42
CA GLU A 374 13.80 -2.62 4.49
C GLU A 374 13.06 -3.20 5.69
N SER A 375 11.95 -2.57 6.11
CA SER A 375 11.13 -3.06 7.23
C SER A 375 10.42 -4.40 6.93
N LEU A 376 10.14 -4.65 5.64
CA LEU A 376 9.55 -5.91 5.17
C LEU A 376 10.60 -7.02 5.14
N VAL A 377 11.83 -6.70 4.73
CA VAL A 377 12.96 -7.65 4.75
C VAL A 377 13.40 -7.94 6.18
N ALA A 378 13.49 -6.93 7.05
CA ALA A 378 13.78 -7.13 8.47
C ALA A 378 12.74 -8.03 9.14
N GLY A 379 11.45 -7.83 8.85
CA GLY A 379 10.39 -8.73 9.29
C GLY A 379 10.54 -10.15 8.75
N ALA A 380 10.96 -10.32 7.49
CA ALA A 380 11.25 -11.61 6.88
C ALA A 380 12.41 -12.34 7.58
N VAL A 381 13.51 -11.63 7.84
CA VAL A 381 14.67 -12.17 8.55
C VAL A 381 14.27 -12.58 9.96
N ALA A 382 13.53 -11.74 10.68
CA ALA A 382 13.03 -12.07 12.02
C ALA A 382 12.15 -13.32 12.02
N LEU A 383 11.28 -13.48 11.02
CA LEU A 383 10.49 -14.70 10.85
C LEU A 383 11.41 -15.93 10.67
N MET A 384 12.37 -15.86 9.74
CA MET A 384 13.26 -16.97 9.42
C MET A 384 14.15 -17.36 10.61
N VAL A 385 14.65 -16.39 11.37
CA VAL A 385 15.45 -16.64 12.58
C VAL A 385 14.65 -17.43 13.62
N VAL A 386 13.35 -17.15 13.76
CA VAL A 386 12.48 -17.88 14.70
C VAL A 386 12.09 -19.27 14.15
N LEU A 387 11.92 -19.41 12.84
CA LEU A 387 11.55 -20.69 12.21
C LEU A 387 12.74 -21.66 12.02
N ALA A 388 13.97 -21.15 11.91
CA ALA A 388 15.15 -21.97 11.62
C ALA A 388 15.43 -23.05 12.69
N PRO A 389 15.33 -22.78 14.01
CA PRO A 389 15.51 -23.82 15.03
C PRO A 389 14.53 -24.98 14.88
N TRP A 390 13.29 -24.70 14.48
CA TRP A 390 12.28 -25.74 14.23
C TRP A 390 12.65 -26.56 12.98
N ALA A 391 13.05 -25.89 11.90
CA ALA A 391 13.43 -26.56 10.65
C ALA A 391 14.64 -27.52 10.80
N VAL A 392 15.54 -27.24 11.75
CA VAL A 392 16.72 -28.08 12.05
C VAL A 392 16.39 -29.17 13.09
N GLY A 393 15.13 -29.30 13.51
CA GLY A 393 14.69 -30.35 14.45
C GLY A 393 15.09 -30.12 15.90
N ARG A 394 15.44 -28.88 16.28
CA ARG A 394 15.72 -28.53 17.70
C ARG A 394 14.46 -28.28 18.52
N LEU A 395 13.31 -28.07 17.87
CA LEU A 395 12.00 -27.91 18.48
C LEU A 395 11.13 -29.09 18.00
N GLY A 396 10.24 -29.58 18.84
CA GLY A 396 9.56 -30.85 18.65
C GLY A 396 8.80 -30.96 17.32
N GLN A 397 8.66 -32.21 16.87
CA GLN A 397 8.22 -32.55 15.53
C GLN A 397 6.69 -32.58 15.38
N SER A 398 5.94 -32.14 16.40
CA SER A 398 4.48 -32.11 16.35
C SER A 398 3.96 -30.99 15.46
N SER A 399 2.82 -31.21 14.80
CA SER A 399 2.17 -30.17 13.99
C SER A 399 1.72 -28.96 14.81
N GLY A 400 1.39 -29.16 16.09
CA GLY A 400 1.01 -28.09 17.02
C GLY A 400 2.15 -27.13 17.32
N GLU A 401 3.34 -27.68 17.61
CA GLU A 401 4.54 -26.87 17.85
C GLU A 401 4.96 -26.06 16.62
N LEU A 402 4.87 -26.65 15.41
CA LEU A 402 5.10 -25.94 14.16
C LEU A 402 4.15 -24.75 13.98
N LEU A 403 2.85 -24.96 14.19
CA LEU A 403 1.84 -23.91 14.05
C LEU A 403 2.04 -22.78 15.08
N LEU A 404 2.43 -23.14 16.30
CA LEU A 404 2.77 -22.17 17.33
C LEU A 404 4.05 -21.39 16.99
N ALA A 405 5.10 -22.06 16.50
CA ALA A 405 6.32 -21.41 16.00
C ALA A 405 6.02 -20.46 14.83
N LEU A 406 5.13 -20.84 13.91
CA LEU A 406 4.63 -19.96 12.86
C LEU A 406 3.87 -18.76 13.43
N ALA A 407 3.01 -18.94 14.43
CA ALA A 407 2.28 -17.84 15.05
C ALA A 407 3.23 -16.84 15.76
N ILE A 408 4.18 -17.35 16.53
CA ILE A 408 5.19 -16.54 17.25
C ILE A 408 6.06 -15.79 16.24
N SER A 409 6.62 -16.49 15.26
CA SER A 409 7.48 -15.87 14.24
C SER A 409 6.75 -14.78 13.46
N MET A 410 5.49 -15.00 13.05
CA MET A 410 4.68 -14.00 12.36
C MET A 410 4.37 -12.78 13.24
N SER A 411 4.15 -13.00 14.53
CA SER A 411 3.91 -11.92 15.50
C SER A 411 5.17 -11.07 15.71
N VAL A 412 6.34 -11.71 15.86
CA VAL A 412 7.64 -11.03 15.94
C VAL A 412 7.91 -10.24 14.66
N ALA A 413 7.68 -10.86 13.48
CA ALA A 413 7.83 -10.19 12.20
C ALA A 413 6.90 -8.96 12.08
N ALA A 414 5.65 -9.06 12.54
CA ALA A 414 4.71 -7.94 12.53
C ALA A 414 5.20 -6.78 13.41
N LEU A 415 5.74 -7.07 14.60
CA LEU A 415 6.33 -6.09 15.50
C LEU A 415 7.58 -5.42 14.90
N VAL A 416 8.48 -6.20 14.30
CA VAL A 416 9.70 -5.70 13.65
C VAL A 416 9.33 -4.81 12.46
N THR A 417 8.49 -5.28 11.55
CA THR A 417 8.00 -4.48 10.41
C THR A 417 7.30 -3.20 10.89
N GLY A 418 6.49 -3.28 11.95
CA GLY A 418 5.82 -2.13 12.55
C GLY A 418 6.78 -1.10 13.14
N ARG A 419 7.83 -1.53 13.86
CA ARG A 419 8.84 -0.66 14.47
C ARG A 419 9.74 0.00 13.44
N PHE A 420 10.31 -0.77 12.51
CA PHE A 420 11.13 -0.22 11.43
C PHE A 420 10.32 0.67 10.50
N GLY A 421 9.04 0.33 10.27
CA GLY A 421 8.12 1.12 9.44
C GLY A 421 7.76 2.50 10.02
N ARG A 422 8.09 2.79 11.30
CA ARG A 422 7.95 4.12 11.91
C ARG A 422 9.11 5.05 11.59
N ARG A 423 10.28 4.52 11.19
CA ARG A 423 11.36 5.36 10.67
C ARG A 423 10.86 5.94 9.35
N ALA A 424 10.65 7.25 9.31
CA ALA A 424 10.11 7.89 8.13
C ALA A 424 11.13 7.76 6.99
N ARG A 425 10.75 7.09 5.90
CA ARG A 425 11.52 7.16 4.67
C ARG A 425 11.45 8.59 4.17
N ARG A 426 12.61 9.13 3.80
CA ARG A 426 12.72 10.44 3.18
C ARG A 426 11.78 10.47 1.97
N PRO A 427 10.88 11.46 1.84
CA PRO A 427 10.07 11.60 0.65
C PRO A 427 11.01 11.67 -0.57
N ASP A 428 10.65 10.99 -1.65
CA ASP A 428 11.42 11.04 -2.89
C ASP A 428 11.39 12.49 -3.41
N THR A 429 12.53 13.17 -3.33
CA THR A 429 12.64 14.60 -3.64
C THR A 429 12.84 14.86 -5.12
N SER A 430 12.77 13.84 -5.98
CA SER A 430 13.04 13.95 -7.44
C SER A 430 12.12 14.92 -8.19
N GLU A 431 10.93 15.25 -7.65
CA GLU A 431 10.04 16.28 -8.21
C GLU A 431 9.83 17.47 -7.24
N LEU A 432 9.26 18.56 -7.76
CA LEU A 432 8.79 19.71 -6.97
C LEU A 432 7.85 19.24 -5.86
N SER A 433 8.34 19.34 -4.63
CA SER A 433 7.60 19.03 -3.42
C SER A 433 6.57 20.13 -3.16
N ASN A 434 5.42 19.77 -2.58
CA ASN A 434 4.61 20.81 -1.94
C ASN A 434 5.30 21.23 -0.62
N GLN A 435 4.94 22.41 -0.09
CA GLN A 435 5.56 22.94 1.13
C GLN A 435 5.52 21.95 2.30
N VAL A 436 4.44 21.18 2.43
CA VAL A 436 4.25 20.21 3.52
C VAL A 436 5.25 19.04 3.38
N ASP A 437 5.34 18.46 2.19
CA ASP A 437 6.26 17.36 1.90
C ASP A 437 7.72 17.83 2.03
N TRP A 438 8.01 19.07 1.65
CA TRP A 438 9.34 19.68 1.80
C TRP A 438 9.72 19.88 3.27
N LEU A 439 8.79 20.36 4.10
CA LEU A 439 9.02 20.51 5.55
C LEU A 439 9.22 19.15 6.23
N GLU A 440 8.45 18.13 5.83
CA GLU A 440 8.63 16.76 6.31
C GLU A 440 10.01 16.22 5.90
N ALA A 441 10.43 16.45 4.65
CA ALA A 441 11.76 16.08 4.16
C ALA A 441 12.89 16.71 4.98
N LEU A 442 12.80 18.03 5.22
CA LEU A 442 13.79 18.80 5.98
C LEU A 442 13.91 18.33 7.43
N ARG A 443 12.78 18.03 8.10
CA ARG A 443 12.78 17.55 9.49
C ARG A 443 13.49 16.22 9.69
N LEU A 444 13.49 15.38 8.66
CA LEU A 444 14.17 14.08 8.70
C LEU A 444 15.67 14.20 8.42
N ARG A 445 16.18 15.42 8.19
CA ARG A 445 17.60 15.66 7.98
C ARG A 445 18.26 16.05 9.31
N PRO A 446 19.28 15.29 9.75
CA PRO A 446 20.04 15.67 10.94
C PRO A 446 20.75 17.00 10.72
N ARG A 447 21.29 17.23 9.52
CA ARG A 447 21.91 18.49 9.10
C ARG A 447 21.58 18.76 7.63
N ALA A 448 21.16 19.98 7.33
CA ALA A 448 20.85 20.42 5.97
C ALA A 448 21.17 21.91 5.81
N ARG A 449 21.53 22.31 4.59
CA ARG A 449 21.47 23.72 4.20
C ARG A 449 20.11 23.98 3.60
N VAL A 450 19.59 25.17 3.85
CA VAL A 450 18.30 25.62 3.33
C VAL A 450 18.56 26.91 2.58
N GLY A 451 17.74 27.18 1.58
CA GLY A 451 17.67 28.51 0.98
C GLY A 451 16.25 28.85 0.58
N ALA A 452 16.03 30.14 0.38
CA ALA A 452 14.77 30.71 -0.05
C ALA A 452 15.05 31.80 -1.10
N VAL A 453 14.27 31.79 -2.19
CA VAL A 453 14.30 32.85 -3.19
C VAL A 453 12.90 33.33 -3.48
N ARG A 454 12.72 34.65 -3.52
CA ARG A 454 11.47 35.28 -3.92
C ARG A 454 11.55 35.71 -5.37
N VAL A 455 10.67 35.16 -6.21
CA VAL A 455 10.50 35.59 -7.60
C VAL A 455 9.44 36.69 -7.70
N ALA A 456 9.67 37.66 -8.58
CA ALA A 456 8.71 38.74 -8.85
C ALA A 456 7.40 38.18 -9.46
N GLU A 457 7.54 37.28 -10.42
CA GLU A 457 6.43 36.73 -11.19
C GLU A 457 6.06 35.29 -10.78
N PRO A 458 4.80 35.04 -10.36
CA PRO A 458 4.34 33.70 -10.01
C PRO A 458 4.42 32.66 -11.14
N ALA A 459 4.34 33.12 -12.40
CA ALA A 459 4.39 32.23 -13.57
C ALA A 459 5.76 31.56 -13.72
N VAL A 460 6.84 32.23 -13.30
CA VAL A 460 8.23 31.76 -13.41
C VAL A 460 8.58 30.77 -12.30
N ALA A 461 7.91 30.84 -11.15
CA ALA A 461 8.25 30.09 -9.93
C ALA A 461 8.38 28.57 -10.17
N ALA A 462 7.48 27.97 -10.95
CA ALA A 462 7.51 26.52 -11.19
C ALA A 462 8.62 26.09 -12.16
N THR A 463 9.03 26.96 -13.08
CA THR A 463 10.14 26.70 -14.00
C THR A 463 11.47 26.88 -13.28
N ALA A 464 11.63 27.99 -12.54
CA ALA A 464 12.80 28.24 -11.71
C ALA A 464 13.02 27.15 -10.66
N ALA A 465 11.95 26.71 -9.99
CA ALA A 465 12.06 25.63 -9.01
C ALA A 465 12.52 24.30 -9.64
N ARG A 466 12.17 24.02 -10.91
CA ARG A 466 12.66 22.84 -11.64
C ARG A 466 14.14 22.97 -11.99
N ALA A 467 14.58 24.15 -12.40
CA ALA A 467 15.99 24.44 -12.68
C ALA A 467 16.84 24.32 -11.39
N ILE A 468 16.40 24.93 -10.28
CA ILE A 468 17.04 24.77 -8.97
C ILE A 468 17.09 23.29 -8.59
N ARG A 469 15.99 22.54 -8.78
CA ARG A 469 15.97 21.11 -8.46
C ARG A 469 17.00 20.31 -9.26
N ALA A 470 17.23 20.64 -10.53
CA ALA A 470 18.22 19.97 -11.36
C ALA A 470 19.66 20.18 -10.87
N GLY A 471 19.94 21.33 -10.23
CA GLY A 471 21.22 21.63 -9.58
C GLY A 471 21.39 21.00 -8.19
N LEU A 472 20.31 20.47 -7.59
CA LEU A 472 20.41 19.75 -6.32
C LEU A 472 20.76 18.27 -6.56
N GLY A 473 21.69 17.73 -5.77
CA GLY A 473 22.08 16.33 -5.86
C GLY A 473 21.04 15.35 -5.32
N GLU A 474 21.51 14.13 -5.04
CA GLU A 474 20.69 13.05 -4.48
C GLU A 474 20.30 13.33 -3.03
N GLY A 475 19.20 14.06 -2.87
CA GLY A 475 18.57 14.30 -1.58
C GLY A 475 18.15 15.73 -1.32
N GLY A 476 18.49 16.65 -2.21
CA GLY A 476 17.93 17.99 -2.16
C GLY A 476 16.46 18.02 -2.61
N ALA A 477 15.68 18.93 -2.03
CA ALA A 477 14.27 19.13 -2.37
C ALA A 477 13.98 20.61 -2.65
N VAL A 478 13.03 20.87 -3.53
CA VAL A 478 12.53 22.22 -3.83
C VAL A 478 11.01 22.25 -3.69
N ALA A 479 10.48 23.33 -3.10
CA ALA A 479 9.05 23.60 -3.06
C ALA A 479 8.74 25.06 -3.41
N VAL A 480 7.59 25.27 -4.06
CA VAL A 480 7.03 26.61 -4.29
C VAL A 480 6.03 26.96 -3.19
N CYS A 481 6.30 28.02 -2.45
CA CYS A 481 5.51 28.53 -1.33
C CYS A 481 4.86 29.87 -1.69
N ARG A 482 3.59 30.04 -1.28
CA ARG A 482 2.82 31.30 -1.47
C ARG A 482 2.89 31.89 -2.90
N ARG A 483 3.04 31.05 -3.92
CA ARG A 483 3.16 31.39 -5.36
C ARG A 483 4.38 32.22 -5.77
N ARG A 484 5.20 32.72 -4.85
CA ARG A 484 6.35 33.61 -5.15
C ARG A 484 7.63 33.22 -4.44
N TRP A 485 7.57 32.40 -3.39
CA TRP A 485 8.74 31.89 -2.72
C TRP A 485 9.09 30.52 -3.29
N ILE A 486 10.36 30.29 -3.53
CA ILE A 486 10.91 28.97 -3.82
C ILE A 486 11.86 28.67 -2.68
N ILE A 487 11.61 27.57 -1.99
CA ILE A 487 12.44 27.11 -0.88
C ILE A 487 13.13 25.82 -1.31
N TRP A 488 14.38 25.66 -0.92
CA TRP A 488 15.13 24.45 -1.20
C TRP A 488 15.98 24.03 -0.01
N HIS A 489 16.27 22.74 0.08
CA HIS A 489 17.24 22.22 1.02
C HIS A 489 18.12 21.18 0.35
N HIS A 490 19.33 20.96 0.86
CA HIS A 490 20.20 19.87 0.43
C HIS A 490 21.08 19.34 1.58
N PRO A 491 21.67 18.14 1.42
CA PRO A 491 22.55 17.56 2.43
C PRO A 491 23.81 18.40 2.64
N GLU A 492 24.36 18.39 3.86
CA GLU A 492 25.67 19.02 4.16
C GLU A 492 26.81 18.46 3.29
N SER A 493 26.71 17.19 2.89
CA SER A 493 27.69 16.52 2.03
C SER A 493 27.69 16.99 0.58
N GLU A 494 26.70 17.77 0.15
CA GLU A 494 26.63 18.33 -1.20
C GLU A 494 27.15 19.79 -1.21
N PRO A 495 27.77 20.23 -2.33
CA PRO A 495 28.22 21.61 -2.45
C PRO A 495 27.05 22.59 -2.29
N PRO A 496 27.28 23.81 -1.74
CA PRO A 496 26.25 24.83 -1.69
C PRO A 496 25.76 25.14 -3.10
N LEU A 497 24.45 25.40 -3.26
CA LEU A 497 23.99 26.05 -4.48
C LEU A 497 24.45 27.51 -4.41
N GLU A 498 25.22 27.96 -5.38
CA GLU A 498 25.68 29.35 -5.41
C GLU A 498 24.50 30.28 -5.67
N VAL A 499 24.54 31.48 -5.07
CA VAL A 499 23.47 32.49 -5.25
C VAL A 499 23.31 32.85 -6.73
N VAL A 500 24.41 32.84 -7.49
CA VAL A 500 24.43 33.09 -8.93
C VAL A 500 23.62 32.02 -9.69
N ASP A 501 23.75 30.74 -9.33
CA ASP A 501 23.01 29.65 -9.97
C ASP A 501 21.51 29.74 -9.68
N VAL A 502 21.15 30.11 -8.44
CA VAL A 502 19.75 30.35 -8.06
C VAL A 502 19.16 31.52 -8.86
N ALA A 503 19.91 32.63 -8.99
CA ALA A 503 19.49 33.80 -9.73
C ALA A 503 19.35 33.50 -11.24
N ALA A 504 20.28 32.76 -11.82
CA ALA A 504 20.23 32.28 -13.20
C ALA A 504 19.02 31.36 -13.44
N ALA A 505 18.75 30.42 -12.53
CA ALA A 505 17.57 29.57 -12.57
C ALA A 505 16.25 30.38 -12.51
N CYS A 506 16.26 31.55 -11.86
CA CYS A 506 15.13 32.48 -11.80
C CYS A 506 15.06 33.45 -12.99
N ALA A 507 15.93 33.32 -14.00
CA ALA A 507 16.03 34.21 -15.16
C ALA A 507 16.16 35.69 -14.76
N GLY A 508 16.88 35.99 -13.67
CA GLY A 508 17.07 37.36 -13.17
C GLY A 508 15.84 37.99 -12.50
N THR A 509 14.72 37.27 -12.36
CA THR A 509 13.49 37.77 -11.71
C THR A 509 13.49 37.64 -10.18
N SER A 510 14.61 37.22 -9.60
CA SER A 510 14.78 37.08 -8.15
C SER A 510 14.90 38.46 -7.50
N SER A 511 14.04 38.72 -6.51
CA SER A 511 14.04 39.97 -5.73
C SER A 511 14.80 39.85 -4.41
N GLN A 512 14.94 38.63 -3.89
CA GLN A 512 15.55 38.32 -2.61
C GLN A 512 16.02 36.87 -2.66
N VAL A 513 17.31 36.62 -2.45
CA VAL A 513 17.89 35.28 -2.35
C VAL A 513 18.54 35.18 -0.99
N GLU A 514 18.15 34.18 -0.23
CA GLU A 514 18.70 33.90 1.09
C GLU A 514 19.16 32.45 1.14
N SER A 515 20.36 32.24 1.70
CA SER A 515 20.95 30.93 1.89
C SER A 515 21.41 30.82 3.33
N PHE A 516 21.04 29.73 3.99
CA PHE A 516 21.39 29.49 5.38
C PHE A 516 22.54 28.48 5.46
N GLY A 517 23.45 28.72 6.40
CA GLY A 517 24.48 27.74 6.79
C GLY A 517 23.87 26.42 7.29
N VAL A 518 24.72 25.41 7.51
CA VAL A 518 24.27 24.08 7.95
C VAL A 518 23.71 24.16 9.38
N ALA A 519 22.49 23.68 9.55
CA ALA A 519 21.83 23.60 10.86
C ALA A 519 20.94 22.35 10.93
N THR A 520 20.38 22.08 12.12
CA THR A 520 19.40 20.99 12.25
C THR A 520 18.14 21.33 11.46
N GLY A 521 17.42 20.32 10.96
CA GLY A 521 16.17 20.55 10.21
C GLY A 521 15.15 21.39 11.01
N ALA A 522 15.15 21.30 12.34
CA ALA A 522 14.26 22.08 13.20
C ALA A 522 14.66 23.57 13.27
N GLU A 523 15.95 23.86 13.46
CA GLU A 523 16.48 25.23 13.45
C GLU A 523 16.24 25.92 12.10
N GLN A 524 16.43 25.19 11.00
CA GLN A 524 16.18 25.72 9.66
C GLN A 524 14.71 26.05 9.42
N VAL A 525 13.80 25.23 9.95
CA VAL A 525 12.36 25.51 9.88
C VAL A 525 11.99 26.76 10.70
N ALA A 526 12.69 27.03 11.80
CA ALA A 526 12.50 28.25 12.58
C ALA A 526 12.95 29.49 11.77
N ARG A 527 14.17 29.48 11.22
CA ARG A 527 14.69 30.58 10.39
C ARG A 527 13.86 30.87 9.15
N LEU A 528 13.37 29.83 8.48
CA LEU A 528 12.52 29.99 7.30
C LEU A 528 11.23 30.78 7.60
N ARG A 529 10.74 30.79 8.85
CA ARG A 529 9.52 31.53 9.22
C ARG A 529 9.71 33.01 9.19
N GLU A 530 10.81 33.46 9.78
CA GLU A 530 11.18 34.86 9.88
C GLU A 530 11.13 35.48 8.48
N ILE A 531 11.70 34.78 7.51
CA ILE A 531 11.76 35.23 6.11
C ILE A 531 10.45 35.09 5.37
N LEU A 532 9.66 34.08 5.71
CA LEU A 532 8.28 33.99 5.24
C LEU A 532 7.37 35.00 5.96
N GLY A 533 7.87 35.86 6.85
CA GLY A 533 7.09 36.84 7.59
C GLY A 533 5.99 36.18 8.41
N ALA A 534 6.32 35.02 9.02
CA ALA A 534 5.42 34.25 9.87
C ALA A 534 5.63 34.54 11.35
N ASP A 535 6.16 35.72 11.71
CA ASP A 535 6.38 36.20 13.09
C ASP A 535 5.08 36.57 13.84
N GLY A 536 3.94 36.12 13.32
CA GLY A 536 2.68 36.23 14.05
C GLY A 536 2.75 35.44 15.34
N GLU A 537 2.11 35.98 16.39
CA GLU A 537 1.94 35.34 17.69
C GLU A 537 1.63 33.85 17.52
N SER A 538 2.52 32.98 18.00
CA SER A 538 2.41 31.53 17.83
C SER A 538 1.24 31.04 18.68
N LEU A 539 0.05 30.97 18.10
CA LEU A 539 -1.15 30.58 18.81
C LEU A 539 -1.14 29.08 19.05
N THR A 540 -1.18 28.69 20.33
CA THR A 540 -1.42 27.31 20.71
C THR A 540 -2.75 26.82 20.16
N ARG A 541 -2.87 25.50 20.06
CA ARG A 541 -4.11 24.83 19.67
C ARG A 541 -5.32 25.33 20.45
N GLU A 542 -5.17 25.46 21.77
CA GLU A 542 -6.21 25.90 22.69
C GLU A 542 -6.56 27.38 22.48
N GLN A 543 -5.58 28.21 22.11
CA GLN A 543 -5.83 29.60 21.72
C GLN A 543 -6.54 29.71 20.38
N LEU A 544 -6.18 28.90 19.38
CA LEU A 544 -6.90 28.83 18.10
C LEU A 544 -8.35 28.39 18.31
N LEU A 545 -8.60 27.38 19.13
CA LEU A 545 -9.96 26.93 19.48
C LEU A 545 -10.79 28.06 20.08
N ARG A 546 -10.27 28.73 21.13
CA ARG A 546 -10.96 29.86 21.78
C ARG A 546 -11.23 30.99 20.81
N ARG A 547 -10.25 31.34 19.97
CA ARG A 547 -10.39 32.43 19.00
C ARG A 547 -11.34 32.08 17.85
N PHE A 548 -11.38 30.81 17.43
CA PHE A 548 -12.36 30.33 16.46
C PHE A 548 -13.78 30.51 16.99
N ASP A 549 -14.02 30.08 18.24
CA ASP A 549 -15.31 30.18 18.91
C ASP A 549 -15.76 31.64 19.08
N GLN A 550 -14.85 32.52 19.51
CA GLN A 550 -15.10 33.96 19.62
C GLN A 550 -15.48 34.62 18.29
N VAL A 551 -14.87 34.21 17.18
CA VAL A 551 -15.11 34.81 15.85
C VAL A 551 -16.30 34.16 15.14
N PHE A 552 -16.54 32.88 15.38
CA PHE A 552 -17.53 32.06 14.69
C PHE A 552 -18.25 31.12 15.66
N GLY A 553 -19.15 31.66 16.50
CA GLY A 553 -19.91 30.87 17.48
C GLY A 553 -20.71 29.69 16.90
N ASP A 554 -21.13 29.77 15.62
CA ASP A 554 -21.81 28.68 14.90
C ASP A 554 -20.85 27.79 14.07
N GLY A 555 -19.55 27.98 14.26
CA GLY A 555 -18.50 27.26 13.55
C GLY A 555 -18.35 25.83 14.04
N LEU A 556 -18.00 24.92 13.13
CA LEU A 556 -17.64 23.56 13.48
C LEU A 556 -16.12 23.44 13.57
N CYS A 557 -15.63 22.97 14.71
CA CYS A 557 -14.23 22.59 14.88
C CYS A 557 -14.11 21.09 15.16
N ALA A 558 -13.22 20.42 14.45
CA ALA A 558 -12.97 18.99 14.60
C ALA A 558 -11.48 18.71 14.80
N ASP A 559 -11.15 18.12 15.93
CA ASP A 559 -9.83 17.53 16.17
C ASP A 559 -9.73 16.17 15.45
N LEU A 560 -8.66 15.93 14.71
CA LEU A 560 -8.42 14.63 14.07
C LEU A 560 -7.61 13.67 14.97
N ARG A 561 -7.32 14.03 16.21
CA ARG A 561 -6.72 13.15 17.23
C ARG A 561 -7.77 12.52 18.15
N ASP A 562 -8.90 13.18 18.37
CA ASP A 562 -9.95 12.78 19.33
C ASP A 562 -11.04 11.81 18.77
N GLY A 563 -10.88 11.36 17.54
CA GLY A 563 -11.90 10.60 16.80
C GLY A 563 -12.70 11.41 15.79
N SER A 564 -12.48 12.73 15.68
CA SER A 564 -13.27 13.64 14.82
C SER A 564 -14.74 13.69 15.22
N ARG A 565 -15.00 13.67 16.53
CA ARG A 565 -16.36 13.54 17.10
C ARG A 565 -17.33 14.57 16.52
N ALA A 566 -16.89 15.82 16.36
CA ALA A 566 -17.69 16.90 15.79
C ALA A 566 -18.18 16.63 14.35
N LEU A 567 -17.47 15.81 13.56
CA LEU A 567 -17.86 15.48 12.18
C LEU A 567 -18.83 14.29 12.08
N VAL A 568 -19.00 13.50 13.16
CA VAL A 568 -19.80 12.27 13.16
C VAL A 568 -21.28 12.58 12.89
N GLY A 569 -21.79 13.68 13.44
CA GLY A 569 -23.18 14.12 13.27
C GLY A 569 -23.52 14.66 11.88
N LEU A 570 -22.52 14.99 11.05
CA LEU A 570 -22.77 15.56 9.72
C LEU A 570 -23.27 14.51 8.71
N GLU A 571 -23.82 14.98 7.59
CA GLU A 571 -24.10 14.12 6.46
C GLU A 571 -22.81 13.60 5.81
N ALA A 572 -22.87 12.41 5.20
CA ALA A 572 -21.71 11.81 4.55
C ALA A 572 -21.16 12.64 3.37
N GLU A 573 -22.03 13.39 2.70
CA GLU A 573 -21.65 14.31 1.63
C GLU A 573 -20.88 15.52 2.17
N ASP A 574 -21.34 16.13 3.26
CA ASP A 574 -20.68 17.24 3.93
C ASP A 574 -19.31 16.83 4.47
N ARG A 575 -19.19 15.70 5.17
CA ARG A 575 -17.89 15.20 5.66
C ARG A 575 -16.85 15.07 4.54
N ARG A 576 -17.26 14.48 3.41
CA ARG A 576 -16.38 14.29 2.25
C ARG A 576 -15.97 15.62 1.63
N ALA A 577 -16.91 16.56 1.53
CA ALA A 577 -16.66 17.88 0.98
C ALA A 577 -15.74 18.71 1.90
N ILE A 578 -15.99 18.70 3.21
CA ILE A 578 -15.16 19.36 4.23
C ILE A 578 -13.72 18.83 4.17
N TRP A 579 -13.55 17.51 4.17
CA TRP A 579 -12.22 16.91 4.08
C TRP A 579 -11.50 17.26 2.77
N ALA A 580 -12.20 17.26 1.65
CA ALA A 580 -11.61 17.66 0.37
C ALA A 580 -11.15 19.13 0.40
N ASP A 581 -11.95 20.03 0.97
CA ASP A 581 -11.61 21.43 1.11
C ASP A 581 -10.45 21.65 2.10
N ALA A 582 -10.42 20.92 3.22
CA ALA A 582 -9.31 20.91 4.18
C ALA A 582 -7.98 20.51 3.52
N ARG A 583 -7.99 19.46 2.69
CA ARG A 583 -6.80 19.04 1.91
C ARG A 583 -6.36 20.09 0.90
N THR A 584 -7.31 20.76 0.25
CA THR A 584 -7.02 21.87 -0.66
C THR A 584 -6.41 23.04 0.11
N PHE A 585 -6.95 23.37 1.29
CA PHE A 585 -6.44 24.44 2.15
C PHE A 585 -4.99 24.19 2.60
N ALA A 586 -4.72 22.98 3.11
CA ALA A 586 -3.40 22.54 3.55
C ALA A 586 -2.34 22.55 2.43
N ARG A 587 -2.77 22.50 1.16
CA ARG A 587 -1.89 22.61 -0.02
C ARG A 587 -1.76 24.04 -0.56
N GLY A 588 -2.19 25.05 0.20
CA GLY A 588 -2.14 26.46 -0.21
C GLY A 588 -3.31 26.91 -1.08
N GLY A 589 -4.28 26.04 -1.36
CA GLY A 589 -5.47 26.37 -2.15
C GLY A 589 -6.63 26.92 -1.31
N ARG A 590 -7.74 27.26 -1.99
CA ARG A 590 -9.04 27.56 -1.35
C ARG A 590 -10.07 26.52 -1.77
N GLY A 591 -10.63 25.80 -0.80
CA GLY A 591 -11.69 24.82 -1.01
C GLY A 591 -13.01 25.47 -1.45
N ARG A 592 -13.75 24.81 -2.34
CA ARG A 592 -15.03 25.29 -2.89
C ARG A 592 -16.10 24.21 -3.02
N ARG A 593 -15.84 23.01 -2.48
CA ARG A 593 -16.72 21.85 -2.68
C ARG A 593 -17.81 21.76 -1.62
N SER A 594 -17.51 22.18 -0.40
CA SER A 594 -18.45 22.16 0.70
C SER A 594 -19.26 23.46 0.79
N ARG A 595 -20.46 23.36 1.37
CA ARG A 595 -21.25 24.53 1.82
C ARG A 595 -20.57 25.34 2.93
N TRP A 596 -19.45 24.82 3.45
CA TRP A 596 -18.61 25.42 4.46
C TRP A 596 -17.42 26.13 3.80
N ALA A 597 -16.90 27.14 4.47
CA ALA A 597 -15.54 27.61 4.25
C ALA A 597 -14.65 26.86 5.25
N VAL A 598 -13.66 26.14 4.72
CA VAL A 598 -12.87 25.19 5.50
C VAL A 598 -11.41 25.62 5.54
N SER A 599 -10.91 25.72 6.75
CA SER A 599 -9.50 25.94 7.08
C SER A 599 -8.98 24.71 7.81
N ALA A 600 -7.69 24.41 7.69
CA ALA A 600 -7.10 23.20 8.28
C ALA A 600 -5.77 23.53 8.94
N LEU A 601 -5.63 23.16 10.21
CA LEU A 601 -4.36 23.25 10.92
C LEU A 601 -3.49 22.06 10.51
N VAL A 602 -2.29 22.35 10.01
CA VAL A 602 -1.30 21.33 9.67
C VAL A 602 -0.23 21.31 10.75
N GLU A 603 -0.17 20.23 11.52
CA GLU A 603 0.88 20.00 12.51
C GLU A 603 1.69 18.79 12.06
N ASP A 604 3.01 18.89 12.14
CA ASP A 604 3.93 17.81 11.76
C ASP A 604 3.71 17.24 10.36
N GLY A 605 3.26 18.09 9.45
CA GLY A 605 2.97 17.72 8.07
C GLY A 605 1.62 17.03 7.85
N CYS A 606 0.79 16.89 8.89
CA CYS A 606 -0.53 16.27 8.78
C CYS A 606 -1.65 17.21 9.24
N ILE A 607 -2.85 17.09 8.66
CA ILE A 607 -4.00 17.88 9.14
C ILE A 607 -4.37 17.34 10.51
N SER A 608 -4.19 18.14 11.57
CA SER A 608 -4.55 17.76 12.93
C SER A 608 -5.89 18.33 13.36
N MET A 609 -6.33 19.45 12.76
CA MET A 609 -7.63 20.04 13.01
C MET A 609 -8.28 20.55 11.73
N ILE A 610 -9.60 20.56 11.74
CA ILE A 610 -10.44 21.14 10.70
C ILE A 610 -11.36 22.17 11.32
N PHE A 611 -11.36 23.37 10.77
CA PHE A 611 -12.28 24.45 11.09
C PHE A 611 -13.21 24.64 9.90
N ALA A 612 -14.52 24.61 10.12
CA ALA A 612 -15.53 24.75 9.08
C ALA A 612 -16.57 25.78 9.53
N VAL A 613 -16.73 26.86 8.78
CA VAL A 613 -17.72 27.91 9.06
C VAL A 613 -18.72 28.01 7.91
N PRO A 614 -19.99 28.37 8.16
CA PRO A 614 -20.94 28.60 7.08
C PRO A 614 -20.39 29.64 6.07
N ARG A 615 -20.60 29.39 4.78
CA ARG A 615 -20.19 30.38 3.75
C ARG A 615 -20.94 31.71 3.85
N ALA A 616 -22.07 31.73 4.54
CA ALA A 616 -22.83 32.94 4.83
C ALA A 616 -22.12 33.89 5.82
N SER A 617 -21.14 33.42 6.60
CA SER A 617 -20.41 34.25 7.57
C SER A 617 -19.64 35.41 6.90
N SER A 618 -19.11 36.34 7.70
CA SER A 618 -18.33 37.48 7.17
C SER A 618 -17.13 37.05 6.34
N ALA A 619 -17.04 37.54 5.10
CA ALA A 619 -15.91 37.29 4.21
C ALA A 619 -14.59 37.89 4.73
N ALA A 620 -14.67 39.02 5.44
CA ALA A 620 -13.51 39.63 6.09
C ALA A 620 -13.02 38.76 7.26
N GLY A 621 -13.94 38.28 8.11
CA GLY A 621 -13.61 37.37 9.21
C GLY A 621 -12.95 36.08 8.71
N ARG A 622 -13.50 35.47 7.66
CA ARG A 622 -12.90 34.26 7.05
C ARG A 622 -11.50 34.48 6.50
N ARG A 623 -11.23 35.63 5.86
CA ARG A 623 -9.90 35.92 5.31
C ARG A 623 -8.86 36.05 6.42
N ARG A 624 -9.19 36.82 7.47
CA ARG A 624 -8.33 36.95 8.66
C ARG A 624 -8.09 35.61 9.34
N TRP A 625 -9.13 34.77 9.44
CA TRP A 625 -9.02 33.43 9.99
C TRP A 625 -8.13 32.50 9.15
N ASP A 626 -8.32 32.49 7.82
CA ASP A 626 -7.49 31.70 6.92
C ASP A 626 -6.00 32.09 7.01
N GLU A 627 -5.71 33.38 7.14
CA GLU A 627 -4.36 33.91 7.35
C GLU A 627 -3.78 33.44 8.68
N LEU A 628 -4.56 33.54 9.76
CA LEU A 628 -4.17 33.09 11.09
C LEU A 628 -3.86 31.59 11.14
N VAL A 629 -4.75 30.74 10.61
CA VAL A 629 -4.55 29.28 10.59
C VAL A 629 -3.36 28.90 9.70
N ARG A 630 -3.11 29.64 8.61
CA ARG A 630 -1.93 29.41 7.77
C ARG A 630 -0.64 29.77 8.49
N ALA A 631 -0.62 30.85 9.26
CA ALA A 631 0.53 31.20 10.09
C ALA A 631 0.80 30.09 11.13
N ALA A 632 -0.24 29.66 11.85
CA ALA A 632 -0.12 28.59 12.85
C ALA A 632 0.23 27.21 12.25
N SER A 633 -0.21 26.90 11.03
CA SER A 633 0.13 25.64 10.34
C SER A 633 1.61 25.52 9.96
N VAL A 634 2.40 26.58 10.10
CA VAL A 634 3.84 26.53 9.92
C VAL A 634 4.52 25.97 11.17
N GLU A 635 3.88 26.02 12.36
CA GLU A 635 4.43 25.71 13.69
C GLU A 635 4.90 24.24 13.86
N PRO A 636 6.04 23.96 14.55
CA PRO A 636 6.58 22.62 14.75
C PRO A 636 6.60 22.35 16.27
N ARG A 637 5.69 21.53 16.81
CA ARG A 637 5.96 21.07 18.17
C ARG A 637 7.21 20.20 18.14
N LEU A 638 8.35 20.77 18.53
CA LEU A 638 9.47 20.03 19.09
C LEU A 638 8.96 19.47 20.41
N VAL A 639 8.25 18.35 20.34
CA VAL A 639 8.11 17.49 21.50
C VAL A 639 9.48 16.88 21.68
N GLU A 640 10.29 17.48 22.56
CA GLU A 640 11.25 16.70 23.34
C GLU A 640 10.49 15.44 23.78
N ARG A 641 10.97 14.26 23.36
CA ARG A 641 10.39 13.01 23.81
C ARG A 641 11.02 12.67 25.16
N PRO A 642 10.36 12.88 26.32
CA PRO A 642 10.38 11.85 27.33
C PRO A 642 9.38 10.78 26.89
N GLY A 643 9.81 9.53 26.90
CA GLY A 643 9.01 8.41 26.44
C GLY A 643 7.79 8.18 27.32
N THR A 644 6.62 8.70 26.92
CA THR A 644 5.31 8.27 27.42
C THR A 644 4.23 8.83 26.50
N TYR A 645 3.80 8.02 25.52
CA TYR A 645 2.49 8.26 24.92
C TYR A 645 1.44 8.01 26.02
N SER A 646 0.80 9.11 26.43
CA SER A 646 -0.32 9.22 27.36
C SER A 646 -1.27 8.00 27.35
N LEU A 647 -1.46 7.44 28.55
CA LEU A 647 -2.44 6.43 28.95
C LEU A 647 -3.91 6.81 28.69
N ALA A 648 -4.20 8.01 28.16
CA ALA A 648 -5.57 8.47 27.94
C ALA A 648 -6.32 7.75 26.78
N TYR A 649 -5.63 6.94 25.97
CA TYR A 649 -6.26 6.20 24.86
C TYR A 649 -6.70 4.76 25.20
N GLN A 650 -6.50 4.30 26.45
CA GLN A 650 -6.94 2.97 26.90
C GLN A 650 -8.38 2.93 27.47
N ARG A 651 -9.06 4.07 27.67
CA ARG A 651 -10.41 4.11 28.29
C ARG A 651 -11.60 4.04 27.31
N VAL A 652 -11.42 3.52 26.09
CA VAL A 652 -12.53 3.29 25.13
C VAL A 652 -12.54 1.85 24.58
N LEU A 653 -11.99 0.92 25.35
CA LEU A 653 -12.44 -0.48 25.42
C LEU A 653 -13.14 -0.65 26.75
#